data_AF-A0A8H6TWR7-F1
#
_entry.id   AF-A0A8H6TWR7-F1
#
_cell.length_a   1.000
_cell.length_b   1.000
_cell.length_c   1.000
_cell.angle_alpha   90.00
_cell.angle_beta   90.00
_cell.angle_gamma   90.00
#
_symmetry.space_group_name_H-M   'P 1'
#
loop_
_entity.id
_entity.type
_entity.pdbx_description
1 polymer ?
#
loop_
_entity_poly.entity_id
_entity_poly.type
_entity_poly.pdbx_seq_one_letter_code
_entity_poly.pdbx_strand_id
1 'polypeptide(L)'
;MDTSEETPPLVSVLTRALQESQNETLKLRQQIQGYQCTRGQNVEAASSVRQALDRREADVAEREAVVEEAKRAMDARMSEFKERTERIVLQHTEDVQTARQQRDTVTRERDELKEALAAREVDVRAGETALCMLVRENENLKQVHTSVAPSVACNVLLGIAKQKAELAATKPDPQLVEKLGNAEDTISSLRADIERWRAANVEAQEKLAAADKELTIRGNQLQDRDTKLLERDTKLQARDAELKSRSKSIAALKSDLAAVRSDTTAAHARNDTLRKENAALHARLLAAETTAQNLVSAQQRASDLEQESNVLRVKLFAAEHRETAQLANVATLTAELDTLRTQCAKVTAATQEAMDKSKVERDALKAQVSAAEGRASSTTTALRLMRQEKDEMEVRLKTKTGEVEGARRSVREATAQKERAEEERDEMELELAQKGKEVQESLTLIKELEEKLATIPLAPPSQPRAKCAPSPSMRTPPIAFIPEDDDAKSEAMSISTDGDHSEDMLVDTQTPLAPRSMRTSDVASPTGLSKTEPVHHSKGSRREDEIRASSSHRSESDCSPQAERQLYLDYMKAFEWPATRQPLADLRSVGSELDAREILREIEDRSTRSCVFLPNRLVWCTSKQVHALGFAPPLVLDKWDKWVPDTSLLYEVGREVHLLVEDCHALVYAGIYSVHSMRSVVDRPAWVQSTVPSDVSTAAVLDAMGLRRRGSKGAPEIQYARLRDLYPDSVPRVECFGLQCVGFDEELYDVLRRTDWRKDNHIDASQRREKFTNKSKNKKRKHSPARTGVDVDRGNVDGNEDARAGKKGKKKKKIRH
;
A
#
# COMPACT_ATOMS: atom_id res chain seq x y z
N MET A 1 -84.11 67.00 -63.91
CA MET A 1 -83.46 67.69 -65.05
C MET A 1 -82.00 67.95 -64.75
N ASP A 2 -81.07 67.01 -64.96
CA ASP A 2 -81.17 65.54 -64.88
C ASP A 2 -79.78 64.97 -64.54
N THR A 3 -79.76 63.83 -63.86
CA THR A 3 -78.53 63.19 -63.35
C THR A 3 -78.22 61.93 -64.14
N SER A 4 -77.08 61.89 -64.81
CA SER A 4 -76.52 60.69 -65.43
C SER A 4 -75.03 60.60 -65.15
N GLU A 5 -74.65 59.76 -64.19
CA GLU A 5 -73.25 59.43 -63.93
C GLU A 5 -72.78 58.37 -64.94
N GLU A 6 -71.71 58.64 -65.69
CA GLU A 6 -71.13 57.66 -66.62
C GLU A 6 -70.21 56.69 -65.88
N THR A 7 -70.64 55.43 -65.74
CA THR A 7 -69.80 54.35 -65.20
C THR A 7 -68.69 53.97 -66.18
N PRO A 8 -67.41 53.92 -65.78
CA PRO A 8 -66.33 53.46 -66.65
C PRO A 8 -66.50 51.98 -67.03
N PRO A 9 -66.09 51.55 -68.23
CA PRO A 9 -66.42 50.23 -68.76
C PRO A 9 -65.78 49.10 -67.96
N LEU A 10 -66.64 48.25 -67.37
CA LEU A 10 -66.33 47.11 -66.51
C LEU A 10 -65.21 46.20 -67.06
N VAL A 11 -65.17 46.05 -68.39
CA VAL A 11 -64.18 45.28 -69.14
C VAL A 11 -62.75 45.71 -68.79
N SER A 12 -62.48 47.02 -68.66
CA SER A 12 -61.13 47.54 -68.37
C SER A 12 -60.61 47.12 -66.99
N VAL A 13 -61.50 47.07 -65.99
CA VAL A 13 -61.18 46.63 -64.63
C VAL A 13 -60.97 45.11 -64.59
N LEU A 14 -61.86 44.35 -65.24
CA LEU A 14 -61.78 42.89 -65.31
C LEU A 14 -60.53 42.40 -66.06
N THR A 15 -60.13 43.06 -67.16
CA THR A 15 -58.90 42.72 -67.88
C THR A 15 -57.66 42.98 -67.03
N ARG A 16 -57.62 44.08 -66.27
CA ARG A 16 -56.50 44.36 -65.35
C ARG A 16 -56.43 43.31 -64.23
N ALA A 17 -57.54 43.02 -63.56
CA ALA A 17 -57.61 42.03 -62.49
C ALA A 17 -57.21 40.61 -62.97
N LEU A 18 -57.62 40.23 -64.19
CA LEU A 18 -57.23 38.95 -64.80
C LEU A 18 -55.72 38.88 -65.05
N GLN A 19 -55.11 39.96 -65.54
CA GLN A 19 -53.68 39.99 -65.84
C GLN A 19 -52.81 40.10 -64.58
N GLU A 20 -53.30 40.77 -63.53
CA GLU A 20 -52.70 40.74 -62.19
C GLU A 20 -52.74 39.32 -61.60
N SER A 21 -53.89 38.63 -61.65
CA SER A 21 -54.05 37.24 -61.22
C SER A 21 -53.15 36.25 -61.96
N GLN A 22 -52.97 36.42 -63.28
CA GLN A 22 -52.02 35.61 -64.07
C GLN A 22 -50.56 35.84 -63.65
N ASN A 23 -50.17 37.08 -63.34
CA ASN A 23 -48.83 37.41 -62.86
C ASN A 23 -48.56 36.85 -61.44
N GLU A 24 -49.55 36.87 -60.55
CA GLU A 24 -49.44 36.22 -59.24
C GLU A 24 -49.34 34.70 -59.34
N THR A 25 -50.11 34.09 -60.25
CA THR A 25 -50.05 32.65 -60.53
C THR A 25 -48.66 32.23 -61.06
N LEU A 26 -48.02 33.06 -61.89
CA LEU A 26 -46.65 32.85 -62.35
C LEU A 26 -45.62 32.97 -61.21
N LYS A 27 -45.73 33.98 -60.35
CA LYS A 27 -44.88 34.11 -59.14
C LYS A 27 -45.01 32.89 -58.23
N LEU A 28 -46.23 32.43 -57.96
CA LEU A 28 -46.48 31.25 -57.13
C LEU A 28 -45.88 29.98 -57.74
N ARG A 29 -45.97 29.78 -59.07
CA ARG A 29 -45.28 28.67 -59.74
C ARG A 29 -43.76 28.73 -59.60
N GLN A 30 -43.15 29.91 -59.78
CA GLN A 30 -41.71 30.10 -59.60
C GLN A 30 -41.26 29.84 -58.15
N GLN A 31 -42.04 30.29 -57.16
CA GLN A 31 -41.78 30.01 -55.74
C GLN A 31 -41.89 28.51 -55.43
N ILE A 32 -42.95 27.84 -55.90
CA ILE A 32 -43.13 26.38 -55.73
C ILE A 32 -41.98 25.60 -56.38
N GLN A 33 -41.51 26.01 -57.55
CA GLN A 33 -40.37 25.39 -58.23
C GLN A 33 -39.06 25.56 -57.42
N GLY A 34 -38.82 26.75 -56.85
CA GLY A 34 -37.70 26.97 -55.92
C GLY A 34 -37.79 26.14 -54.63
N TYR A 35 -38.99 25.98 -54.07
CA TYR A 35 -39.25 25.07 -52.94
C TYR A 35 -39.07 23.60 -53.30
N GLN A 36 -39.32 23.19 -54.56
CA GLN A 36 -39.08 21.82 -55.00
C GLN A 36 -37.60 21.51 -55.21
N CYS A 37 -36.80 22.42 -55.80
CA CYS A 37 -35.35 22.27 -55.88
C CYS A 37 -34.70 22.15 -54.49
N THR A 38 -35.04 23.06 -53.57
CA THR A 38 -34.51 23.02 -52.19
C THR A 38 -35.01 21.81 -51.40
N ARG A 39 -36.24 21.32 -51.63
CA ARG A 39 -36.74 20.10 -50.99
C ARG A 39 -36.06 18.84 -51.51
N GLY A 40 -35.67 18.78 -52.79
CA GLY A 40 -34.88 17.68 -53.33
C GLY A 40 -33.50 17.58 -52.67
N GLN A 41 -32.74 18.67 -52.69
CA GLN A 41 -31.39 18.73 -52.10
C GLN A 41 -31.38 18.44 -50.59
N ASN A 42 -32.41 18.88 -49.85
CA ASN A 42 -32.53 18.59 -48.42
C ASN A 42 -32.86 17.10 -48.12
N VAL A 43 -33.45 16.35 -49.05
CA VAL A 43 -33.69 14.90 -48.86
C VAL A 43 -32.41 14.09 -49.04
N GLU A 44 -31.56 14.45 -50.00
CA GLU A 44 -30.24 13.83 -50.18
C GLU A 44 -29.27 14.19 -49.04
N ALA A 45 -29.31 15.43 -48.56
CA ALA A 45 -28.59 15.82 -47.34
C ALA A 45 -29.07 15.03 -46.11
N ALA A 46 -30.39 14.84 -45.95
CA ALA A 46 -30.95 14.08 -44.84
C ALA A 46 -30.64 12.58 -44.91
N SER A 47 -30.61 11.96 -46.10
CA SER A 47 -30.22 10.56 -46.25
C SER A 47 -28.71 10.36 -46.04
N SER A 48 -27.88 11.31 -46.49
CA SER A 48 -26.43 11.31 -46.21
C SER A 48 -26.14 11.46 -44.71
N VAL A 49 -26.83 12.36 -44.00
CA VAL A 49 -26.69 12.52 -42.55
C VAL A 49 -27.17 11.27 -41.80
N ARG A 50 -28.26 10.62 -42.23
CA ARG A 50 -28.68 9.33 -41.66
C ARG A 50 -27.61 8.26 -41.86
N GLN A 51 -27.12 8.07 -43.09
CA GLN A 51 -26.07 7.09 -43.36
C GLN A 51 -24.76 7.36 -42.58
N ALA A 52 -24.48 8.63 -42.25
CA ALA A 52 -23.36 9.00 -41.38
C ALA A 52 -23.63 8.79 -39.87
N LEU A 53 -24.89 8.78 -39.44
CA LEU A 53 -25.31 8.36 -38.10
C LEU A 53 -25.30 6.84 -37.99
N ASP A 54 -25.92 6.12 -38.94
CA ASP A 54 -25.95 4.64 -39.00
C ASP A 54 -24.53 4.05 -38.90
N ARG A 55 -23.56 4.65 -39.62
CA ARG A 55 -22.13 4.27 -39.53
C ARG A 55 -21.52 4.57 -38.17
N ARG A 56 -21.86 5.69 -37.54
CA ARG A 56 -21.35 6.03 -36.19
C ARG A 56 -21.96 5.15 -35.10
N GLU A 57 -23.19 4.73 -35.26
CA GLU A 57 -23.84 3.78 -34.36
C GLU A 57 -23.19 2.40 -34.49
N ALA A 58 -22.80 1.98 -35.71
CA ALA A 58 -21.95 0.81 -35.92
C ALA A 58 -20.53 0.98 -35.32
N ASP A 59 -19.83 2.09 -35.59
CA ASP A 59 -18.50 2.39 -35.01
C ASP A 59 -18.51 2.38 -33.48
N VAL A 60 -19.62 2.79 -32.85
CA VAL A 60 -19.80 2.77 -31.39
C VAL A 60 -20.08 1.36 -30.90
N ALA A 61 -20.98 0.62 -31.55
CA ALA A 61 -21.28 -0.77 -31.18
C ALA A 61 -20.04 -1.69 -31.30
N GLU A 62 -19.18 -1.48 -32.30
CA GLU A 62 -17.89 -2.18 -32.44
C GLU A 62 -16.95 -1.87 -31.26
N ARG A 63 -16.83 -0.60 -30.86
CA ARG A 63 -16.02 -0.18 -29.70
C ARG A 63 -16.57 -0.72 -28.38
N GLU A 64 -17.90 -0.72 -28.21
CA GLU A 64 -18.55 -1.30 -27.03
C GLU A 64 -18.32 -2.82 -26.95
N ALA A 65 -18.33 -3.53 -28.08
CA ALA A 65 -17.98 -4.95 -28.14
C ALA A 65 -16.52 -5.19 -27.73
N VAL A 66 -15.56 -4.41 -28.24
CA VAL A 66 -14.13 -4.50 -27.88
C VAL A 66 -13.91 -4.17 -26.40
N VAL A 67 -14.60 -3.15 -25.85
CA VAL A 67 -14.51 -2.79 -24.43
C VAL A 67 -15.06 -3.90 -23.54
N GLU A 68 -16.21 -4.50 -23.87
CA GLU A 68 -16.73 -5.63 -23.10
C GLU A 68 -15.92 -6.92 -23.26
N GLU A 69 -15.21 -7.12 -24.38
CA GLU A 69 -14.25 -8.21 -24.54
C GLU A 69 -12.98 -7.99 -23.68
N ALA A 70 -12.38 -6.80 -23.74
CA ALA A 70 -11.24 -6.43 -22.90
C ALA A 70 -11.56 -6.54 -21.40
N LYS A 71 -12.79 -6.17 -21.00
CA LYS A 71 -13.32 -6.34 -19.65
C LYS A 71 -13.45 -7.81 -19.26
N ARG A 72 -14.04 -8.68 -20.09
CA ARG A 72 -14.07 -10.14 -19.85
C ARG A 72 -12.67 -10.74 -19.73
N ALA A 73 -11.72 -10.29 -20.55
CA ALA A 73 -10.33 -10.72 -20.47
C ALA A 73 -9.63 -10.24 -19.17
N MET A 74 -9.98 -9.05 -18.67
CA MET A 74 -9.52 -8.56 -17.37
C MET A 74 -10.14 -9.35 -16.21
N ASP A 75 -11.45 -9.62 -16.25
CA ASP A 75 -12.15 -10.42 -15.23
C ASP A 75 -11.60 -11.86 -15.17
N ALA A 76 -11.32 -12.48 -16.32
CA ALA A 76 -10.67 -13.79 -16.40
C ALA A 76 -9.27 -13.77 -15.75
N ARG A 77 -8.41 -12.80 -16.10
CA ARG A 77 -7.08 -12.63 -15.49
C ARG A 77 -7.15 -12.37 -13.98
N MET A 78 -8.17 -11.65 -13.51
CA MET A 78 -8.41 -11.43 -12.08
C MET A 78 -8.84 -12.72 -11.37
N SER A 79 -9.63 -13.59 -12.02
CA SER A 79 -9.99 -14.92 -11.50
C SER A 79 -8.76 -15.83 -11.41
N GLU A 80 -7.95 -15.93 -12.47
CA GLU A 80 -6.70 -16.69 -12.47
C GLU A 80 -5.73 -16.21 -11.36
N PHE A 81 -5.61 -14.89 -11.18
CA PHE A 81 -4.79 -14.30 -10.13
C PHE A 81 -5.30 -14.64 -8.73
N LYS A 82 -6.62 -14.63 -8.53
CA LYS A 82 -7.28 -15.03 -7.27
C LYS A 82 -7.02 -16.51 -6.96
N GLU A 83 -7.28 -17.41 -7.89
CA GLU A 83 -7.01 -18.85 -7.74
C GLU A 83 -5.53 -19.17 -7.50
N ARG A 84 -4.62 -18.40 -8.12
CA ARG A 84 -3.17 -18.54 -7.90
C ARG A 84 -2.79 -18.08 -6.49
N THR A 85 -3.37 -17.00 -6.01
CA THR A 85 -3.15 -16.48 -4.65
C THR A 85 -3.72 -17.44 -3.61
N GLU A 86 -4.94 -17.98 -3.82
CA GLU A 86 -5.55 -18.97 -2.94
C GLU A 86 -4.71 -20.25 -2.86
N ARG A 87 -4.18 -20.75 -3.98
CA ARG A 87 -3.22 -21.87 -4.00
C ARG A 87 -1.94 -21.60 -3.21
N ILE A 88 -1.38 -20.39 -3.29
CA ILE A 88 -0.18 -20.00 -2.53
C ILE A 88 -0.48 -19.92 -1.02
N VAL A 89 -1.65 -19.40 -0.64
CA VAL A 89 -2.09 -19.33 0.76
C VAL A 89 -2.34 -20.72 1.34
N LEU A 90 -2.93 -21.64 0.57
CA LEU A 90 -3.11 -23.04 0.98
C LEU A 90 -1.75 -23.74 1.16
N GLN A 91 -0.85 -23.66 0.19
CA GLN A 91 0.50 -24.22 0.29
C GLN A 91 1.24 -23.73 1.53
N HIS A 92 1.27 -22.40 1.78
CA HIS A 92 1.91 -21.87 2.97
C HIS A 92 1.20 -22.23 4.29
N THR A 93 -0.10 -22.54 4.24
CA THR A 93 -0.81 -23.07 5.41
C THR A 93 -0.36 -24.51 5.71
N GLU A 94 -0.20 -25.35 4.69
CA GLU A 94 0.34 -26.71 4.81
C GLU A 94 1.81 -26.70 5.25
N ASP A 95 2.64 -25.82 4.70
CA ASP A 95 4.04 -25.61 5.10
C ASP A 95 4.12 -25.27 6.60
N VAL A 96 3.28 -24.34 7.08
CA VAL A 96 3.24 -23.90 8.48
C VAL A 96 2.69 -24.99 9.41
N GLN A 97 1.69 -25.77 8.98
CA GLN A 97 1.22 -26.93 9.76
C GLN A 97 2.32 -27.99 9.89
N THR A 98 3.02 -28.30 8.79
CA THR A 98 4.15 -29.25 8.78
C THR A 98 5.27 -28.77 9.69
N ALA A 99 5.62 -27.48 9.64
CA ALA A 99 6.64 -26.89 10.52
C ALA A 99 6.24 -26.92 12.01
N ARG A 100 4.95 -26.76 12.34
CA ARG A 100 4.44 -26.94 13.70
C ARG A 100 4.57 -28.39 14.16
N GLN A 101 4.11 -29.36 13.36
CA GLN A 101 4.24 -30.78 13.67
C GLN A 101 5.69 -31.21 13.91
N GLN A 102 6.63 -30.74 13.08
CA GLN A 102 8.06 -30.96 13.26
C GLN A 102 8.57 -30.36 14.58
N ARG A 103 8.25 -29.09 14.86
CA ARG A 103 8.64 -28.42 16.12
C ARG A 103 8.10 -29.18 17.35
N ASP A 104 6.85 -29.61 17.29
CA ASP A 104 6.16 -30.24 18.42
C ASP A 104 6.70 -31.65 18.68
N THR A 105 7.18 -32.35 17.64
CA THR A 105 7.96 -33.59 17.77
C THR A 105 9.35 -33.34 18.37
N VAL A 106 10.10 -32.33 17.90
CA VAL A 106 11.39 -31.94 18.49
C VAL A 106 11.25 -31.54 19.96
N THR A 107 10.12 -30.97 20.40
CA THR A 107 9.87 -30.73 21.82
C THR A 107 9.61 -31.99 22.63
N ARG A 108 8.94 -33.02 22.05
CA ARG A 108 8.80 -34.34 22.70
C ARG A 108 10.15 -35.02 22.86
N GLU A 109 10.93 -35.14 21.77
CA GLU A 109 12.30 -35.69 21.80
C GLU A 109 13.18 -34.98 22.85
N ARG A 110 13.10 -33.64 22.95
CA ARG A 110 13.82 -32.85 23.94
C ARG A 110 13.42 -33.19 25.37
N ASP A 111 12.13 -33.39 25.63
CA ASP A 111 11.64 -33.60 27.00
C ASP A 111 11.79 -35.07 27.43
N GLU A 112 11.65 -36.03 26.52
CA GLU A 112 12.11 -37.42 26.68
C GLU A 112 13.61 -37.48 27.03
N LEU A 113 14.45 -36.70 26.34
CA LEU A 113 15.89 -36.61 26.64
C LEU A 113 16.18 -35.97 28.00
N LYS A 114 15.34 -35.06 28.50
CA LYS A 114 15.48 -34.53 29.88
C LYS A 114 15.10 -35.58 30.92
N GLU A 115 14.03 -36.33 30.70
CA GLU A 115 13.58 -37.40 31.60
C GLU A 115 14.65 -38.50 31.70
N ALA A 116 15.19 -38.93 30.55
CA ALA A 116 16.31 -39.87 30.50
C ALA A 116 17.60 -39.34 31.15
N LEU A 117 17.86 -38.03 31.08
CA LEU A 117 18.99 -37.40 31.79
C LEU A 117 18.75 -37.36 33.30
N ALA A 118 17.55 -36.98 33.74
CA ALA A 118 17.19 -36.93 35.16
C ALA A 118 17.22 -38.31 35.83
N ALA A 119 16.74 -39.36 35.14
CA ALA A 119 16.88 -40.75 35.59
C ALA A 119 18.38 -41.12 35.76
N ARG A 120 19.21 -40.79 34.76
CA ARG A 120 20.65 -41.09 34.80
C ARG A 120 21.40 -40.29 35.88
N GLU A 121 20.95 -39.08 36.23
CA GLU A 121 21.49 -38.36 37.39
C GLU A 121 21.19 -39.07 38.72
N VAL A 122 20.03 -39.72 38.86
CA VAL A 122 19.72 -40.53 40.05
C VAL A 122 20.65 -41.74 40.15
N ASP A 123 20.89 -42.45 39.03
CA ASP A 123 21.85 -43.56 38.98
C ASP A 123 23.28 -43.13 39.35
N VAL A 124 23.72 -41.96 38.86
CA VAL A 124 25.04 -41.39 39.20
C VAL A 124 25.15 -41.09 40.69
N ARG A 125 24.16 -40.41 41.29
CA ARG A 125 24.15 -40.10 42.73
C ARG A 125 24.09 -41.36 43.60
N ALA A 126 23.38 -42.40 43.15
CA ALA A 126 23.39 -43.72 43.80
C ALA A 126 24.77 -44.38 43.73
N GLY A 127 25.45 -44.31 42.58
CA GLY A 127 26.84 -44.76 42.40
C GLY A 127 27.84 -44.01 43.28
N GLU A 128 27.75 -42.67 43.35
CA GLU A 128 28.55 -41.82 44.24
C GLU A 128 28.33 -42.19 45.71
N THR A 129 27.08 -42.41 46.12
CA THR A 129 26.73 -42.83 47.49
C THR A 129 27.33 -44.20 47.83
N ALA A 130 27.23 -45.17 46.92
CA ALA A 130 27.83 -46.50 47.08
C ALA A 130 29.36 -46.42 47.16
N LEU A 131 30.00 -45.58 46.34
CA LEU A 131 31.44 -45.34 46.39
C LEU A 131 31.87 -44.75 47.74
N CYS A 132 31.11 -43.77 48.27
CA CYS A 132 31.36 -43.19 49.59
C CYS A 132 31.27 -44.23 50.73
N MET A 133 30.34 -45.18 50.65
CA MET A 133 30.28 -46.29 51.62
C MET A 133 31.51 -47.20 51.52
N LEU A 134 31.90 -47.62 50.30
CA LEU A 134 33.07 -48.49 50.08
C LEU A 134 34.41 -47.83 50.47
N VAL A 135 34.54 -46.52 50.30
CA VAL A 135 35.69 -45.74 50.78
C VAL A 135 35.71 -45.71 52.31
N ARG A 136 34.58 -45.44 52.96
CA ARG A 136 34.47 -45.45 54.42
C ARG A 136 34.74 -46.83 55.03
N GLU A 137 34.28 -47.90 54.38
CA GLU A 137 34.55 -49.28 54.78
C GLU A 137 36.04 -49.64 54.64
N ASN A 138 36.70 -49.22 53.55
CA ASN A 138 38.16 -49.34 53.42
C ASN A 138 38.91 -48.57 54.51
N GLU A 139 38.47 -47.37 54.87
CA GLU A 139 39.11 -46.58 55.93
C GLU A 139 38.94 -47.24 57.31
N ASN A 140 37.77 -47.81 57.59
CA ASN A 140 37.54 -48.64 58.78
C ASN A 140 38.48 -49.87 58.78
N LEU A 141 38.61 -50.58 57.65
CA LEU A 141 39.49 -51.74 57.53
C LEU A 141 40.98 -51.37 57.71
N LYS A 142 41.43 -50.20 57.21
CA LYS A 142 42.77 -49.66 57.50
C LYS A 142 42.96 -49.38 59.00
N GLN A 143 41.97 -48.81 59.68
CA GLN A 143 42.03 -48.56 61.13
C GLN A 143 42.13 -49.88 61.93
N VAL A 144 41.33 -50.89 61.58
CA VAL A 144 41.44 -52.24 62.16
C VAL A 144 42.84 -52.80 61.91
N HIS A 145 43.32 -52.81 60.66
CA HIS A 145 44.64 -53.35 60.32
C HIS A 145 45.80 -52.63 61.04
N THR A 146 45.76 -51.29 61.13
CA THR A 146 46.80 -50.51 61.83
C THR A 146 46.74 -50.66 63.35
N SER A 147 45.57 -50.90 63.95
CA SER A 147 45.44 -51.22 65.38
C SER A 147 45.94 -52.62 65.74
N VAL A 148 45.79 -53.61 64.83
CA VAL A 148 46.15 -55.01 65.07
C VAL A 148 47.63 -55.30 64.73
N ALA A 149 48.20 -54.64 63.73
CA ALA A 149 49.56 -54.88 63.23
C ALA A 149 50.67 -54.88 64.31
N PRO A 150 50.70 -53.97 65.31
CA PRO A 150 51.78 -53.94 66.31
C PRO A 150 51.78 -55.14 67.28
N SER A 151 50.63 -55.78 67.50
CA SER A 151 50.47 -56.78 68.57
C SER A 151 50.56 -58.23 68.09
N VAL A 152 50.22 -58.51 66.84
CA VAL A 152 50.07 -59.90 66.35
C VAL A 152 51.34 -60.41 65.65
N ALA A 153 52.08 -59.54 64.96
CA ALA A 153 53.24 -59.92 64.14
C ALA A 153 54.35 -60.66 64.91
N CYS A 154 54.68 -60.22 66.13
CA CYS A 154 55.71 -60.88 66.96
C CYS A 154 55.25 -62.23 67.55
N ASN A 155 53.96 -62.39 67.85
CA ASN A 155 53.44 -63.57 68.55
C ASN A 155 53.22 -64.76 67.59
N VAL A 156 52.71 -64.51 66.39
CA VAL A 156 52.41 -65.57 65.41
C VAL A 156 53.68 -66.27 64.90
N LEU A 157 54.74 -65.50 64.60
CA LEU A 157 55.99 -66.06 64.07
C LEU A 157 56.75 -66.92 65.09
N LEU A 158 56.63 -66.63 66.39
CA LEU A 158 57.21 -67.45 67.47
C LEU A 158 56.38 -68.71 67.76
N GLY A 159 55.05 -68.64 67.66
CA GLY A 159 54.17 -69.80 67.87
C GLY A 159 54.35 -70.92 66.84
N ILE A 160 54.43 -70.55 65.56
CA ILE A 160 54.54 -71.50 64.43
C ILE A 160 55.82 -72.36 64.52
N ALA A 161 56.93 -71.79 65.03
CA ALA A 161 58.18 -72.53 65.21
C ALA A 161 58.07 -73.62 66.29
N LYS A 162 57.30 -73.40 67.36
CA LYS A 162 57.20 -74.32 68.51
C LYS A 162 56.23 -75.47 68.24
N GLN A 163 55.01 -75.16 67.77
CA GLN A 163 53.97 -76.19 67.54
C GLN A 163 54.40 -77.27 66.53
N LYS A 164 55.29 -76.93 65.59
CA LYS A 164 55.80 -77.86 64.57
C LYS A 164 56.69 -78.98 65.13
N ALA A 165 57.18 -78.86 66.37
CA ALA A 165 57.94 -79.92 67.06
C ALA A 165 57.04 -80.85 67.90
N GLU A 166 55.95 -80.34 68.47
CA GLU A 166 55.08 -81.08 69.39
C GLU A 166 54.03 -81.94 68.64
N LEU A 167 53.66 -81.57 67.41
CA LEU A 167 52.62 -82.25 66.61
C LEU A 167 52.98 -83.66 66.10
N ALA A 168 54.22 -84.12 66.29
CA ALA A 168 54.70 -85.39 65.74
C ALA A 168 54.46 -86.63 66.63
N ALA A 169 54.01 -86.43 67.88
CA ALA A 169 53.92 -87.49 68.89
C ALA A 169 52.53 -87.67 69.53
N THR A 170 51.55 -86.82 69.20
CA THR A 170 50.23 -86.79 69.84
C THR A 170 49.15 -87.36 68.92
N LYS A 171 48.27 -88.22 69.49
CA LYS A 171 46.98 -88.54 68.85
C LYS A 171 46.15 -87.25 68.75
N PRO A 172 45.30 -87.09 67.71
CA PRO A 172 44.57 -85.84 67.49
C PRO A 172 43.71 -85.47 68.70
N ASP A 173 43.98 -84.29 69.26
CA ASP A 173 43.10 -83.61 70.20
C ASP A 173 41.75 -83.32 69.50
N PRO A 174 40.59 -83.72 70.06
CA PRO A 174 39.30 -83.40 69.46
C PRO A 174 39.10 -81.88 69.22
N GLN A 175 39.71 -81.00 70.03
CA GLN A 175 39.65 -79.55 69.78
C GLN A 175 40.42 -79.11 68.52
N LEU A 176 41.39 -79.88 68.05
CA LEU A 176 42.06 -79.62 66.76
C LEU A 176 41.23 -80.14 65.58
N VAL A 177 40.47 -81.22 65.75
CA VAL A 177 39.53 -81.72 64.74
C VAL A 177 38.38 -80.72 64.54
N GLU A 178 37.82 -80.19 65.62
CA GLU A 178 36.80 -79.13 65.59
C GLU A 178 37.32 -77.85 64.91
N LYS A 179 38.54 -77.41 65.25
CA LYS A 179 39.19 -76.24 64.61
C LYS A 179 39.51 -76.47 63.13
N LEU A 180 39.81 -77.71 62.72
CA LEU A 180 39.98 -78.07 61.31
C LEU A 180 38.65 -78.03 60.55
N GLY A 181 37.57 -78.59 61.11
CA GLY A 181 36.22 -78.49 60.52
C GLY A 181 35.80 -77.03 60.32
N ASN A 182 35.90 -76.21 61.37
CA ASN A 182 35.61 -74.77 61.28
C ASN A 182 36.49 -74.04 60.24
N ALA A 183 37.74 -74.47 60.04
CA ALA A 183 38.62 -73.91 59.01
C ALA A 183 38.23 -74.38 57.59
N GLU A 184 37.82 -75.63 57.41
CA GLU A 184 37.32 -76.17 56.14
C GLU A 184 35.98 -75.53 55.74
N ASP A 185 35.09 -75.27 56.69
CA ASP A 185 33.87 -74.47 56.49
C ASP A 185 34.20 -73.04 56.08
N THR A 186 35.16 -72.39 56.76
CA THR A 186 35.61 -71.03 56.42
C THR A 186 36.23 -70.98 55.01
N ILE A 187 37.05 -71.97 54.65
CA ILE A 187 37.62 -72.12 53.30
C ILE A 187 36.51 -72.36 52.26
N SER A 188 35.46 -73.11 52.61
CA SER A 188 34.32 -73.37 51.73
C SER A 188 33.47 -72.11 51.50
N SER A 189 33.23 -71.31 52.54
CA SER A 189 32.61 -69.98 52.38
C SER A 189 33.43 -69.09 51.46
N LEU A 190 34.73 -68.93 51.73
CA LEU A 190 35.61 -68.08 50.93
C LEU A 190 35.71 -68.51 49.46
N ARG A 191 35.60 -69.82 49.17
CA ARG A 191 35.47 -70.32 47.78
C ARG A 191 34.16 -69.89 47.14
N ALA A 192 33.04 -70.01 47.84
CA ALA A 192 31.73 -69.55 47.36
C ALA A 192 31.64 -68.01 47.23
N ASP A 193 32.39 -67.25 48.03
CA ASP A 193 32.53 -65.80 47.89
C ASP A 193 33.37 -65.44 46.65
N ILE A 194 34.49 -66.14 46.43
CA ILE A 194 35.34 -65.97 45.22
C ILE A 194 34.58 -66.33 43.94
N GLU A 195 33.76 -67.38 43.94
CA GLU A 195 32.95 -67.75 42.78
C GLU A 195 31.81 -66.75 42.52
N ARG A 196 31.14 -66.23 43.57
CA ARG A 196 30.20 -65.11 43.43
C ARG A 196 30.85 -63.86 42.86
N TRP A 197 32.05 -63.49 43.34
CA TRP A 197 32.79 -62.34 42.82
C TRP A 197 33.25 -62.52 41.37
N ARG A 198 33.65 -63.75 40.98
CA ARG A 198 33.96 -64.08 39.57
C ARG A 198 32.72 -63.96 38.67
N ALA A 199 31.56 -64.46 39.11
CA ALA A 199 30.31 -64.33 38.36
C ALA A 199 29.91 -62.85 38.17
N ALA A 200 29.97 -62.05 39.24
CA ALA A 200 29.69 -60.61 39.17
C ALA A 200 30.67 -59.85 38.24
N ASN A 201 31.95 -60.26 38.17
CA ASN A 201 32.91 -59.69 37.23
C ASN A 201 32.62 -60.05 35.77
N VAL A 202 32.14 -61.26 35.48
CA VAL A 202 31.71 -61.63 34.12
C VAL A 202 30.49 -60.80 33.70
N GLU A 203 29.50 -60.65 34.58
CA GLU A 203 28.33 -59.79 34.35
C GLU A 203 28.73 -58.32 34.12
N ALA A 204 29.71 -57.81 34.88
CA ALA A 204 30.25 -56.47 34.69
C ALA A 204 30.99 -56.31 33.34
N GLN A 205 31.73 -57.33 32.90
CA GLN A 205 32.38 -57.34 31.58
C GLN A 205 31.38 -57.40 30.44
N GLU A 206 30.29 -58.17 30.57
CA GLU A 206 29.21 -58.19 29.58
C GLU A 206 28.47 -56.84 29.49
N LYS A 207 28.22 -56.19 30.63
CA LYS A 207 27.65 -54.84 30.70
C LYS A 207 28.56 -53.79 30.03
N LEU A 208 29.88 -53.84 30.27
CA LEU A 208 30.85 -52.99 29.58
C LEU A 208 30.87 -53.25 28.07
N ALA A 209 30.90 -54.51 27.65
CA ALA A 209 30.89 -54.90 26.23
C ALA A 209 29.55 -54.57 25.52
N ALA A 210 28.46 -54.36 26.26
CA ALA A 210 27.22 -53.81 25.74
C ALA A 210 27.30 -52.27 25.59
N ALA A 211 27.85 -51.56 26.58
CA ALA A 211 28.05 -50.12 26.53
C ALA A 211 28.98 -49.69 25.38
N ASP A 212 30.08 -50.41 25.14
CA ASP A 212 31.00 -50.11 24.02
C ASP A 212 30.31 -50.24 22.64
N LYS A 213 29.41 -51.22 22.49
CA LYS A 213 28.60 -51.35 21.26
C LYS A 213 27.64 -50.18 21.10
N GLU A 214 27.00 -49.74 22.18
CA GLU A 214 26.12 -48.58 22.15
C GLU A 214 26.88 -47.27 21.83
N LEU A 215 28.04 -47.07 22.43
CA LEU A 215 28.93 -45.94 22.12
C LEU A 215 29.39 -45.97 20.65
N THR A 216 29.69 -47.15 20.11
CA THR A 216 30.02 -47.32 18.68
C THR A 216 28.85 -46.93 17.77
N ILE A 217 27.63 -47.34 18.11
CA ILE A 217 26.41 -46.97 17.37
C ILE A 217 26.17 -45.45 17.43
N ARG A 218 26.28 -44.85 18.62
CA ARG A 218 26.16 -43.39 18.81
C ARG A 218 27.23 -42.61 18.04
N GLY A 219 28.47 -43.11 18.00
CA GLY A 219 29.57 -42.53 17.22
C GLY A 219 29.26 -42.50 15.72
N ASN A 220 28.80 -43.62 15.17
CA ASN A 220 28.37 -43.69 13.77
C ASN A 220 27.22 -42.72 13.48
N GLN A 221 26.22 -42.63 14.36
CA GLN A 221 25.09 -41.68 14.23
C GLN A 221 25.52 -40.21 14.27
N LEU A 222 26.58 -39.85 15.01
CA LEU A 222 27.15 -38.50 15.02
C LEU A 222 27.87 -38.21 13.69
N GLN A 223 28.69 -39.13 13.19
CA GLN A 223 29.33 -39.01 11.88
C GLN A 223 28.29 -38.85 10.75
N ASP A 224 27.17 -39.57 10.84
CA ASP A 224 26.03 -39.49 9.93
C ASP A 224 25.22 -38.19 10.05
N ARG A 225 25.39 -37.42 11.13
CA ARG A 225 24.83 -36.07 11.30
C ARG A 225 25.79 -35.01 10.77
N ASP A 226 27.09 -35.17 10.99
CA ASP A 226 28.11 -34.23 10.53
C ASP A 226 28.21 -34.19 9.00
N THR A 227 28.11 -35.34 8.31
CA THR A 227 28.00 -35.38 6.84
C THR A 227 26.77 -34.64 6.33
N LYS A 228 25.61 -34.84 6.95
CA LYS A 228 24.35 -34.13 6.63
C LYS A 228 24.41 -32.63 6.94
N LEU A 229 25.20 -32.20 7.92
CA LEU A 229 25.47 -30.79 8.18
C LEU A 229 26.40 -30.19 7.11
N LEU A 230 27.44 -30.90 6.68
CA LEU A 230 28.32 -30.48 5.59
C LEU A 230 27.58 -30.32 4.25
N GLU A 231 26.66 -31.25 3.94
CA GLU A 231 25.73 -31.13 2.81
C GLU A 231 24.83 -29.90 2.89
N ARG A 232 24.37 -29.53 4.09
CA ARG A 232 23.50 -28.37 4.28
C ARG A 232 24.28 -27.06 4.15
N ASP A 233 25.50 -26.99 4.67
CA ASP A 233 26.35 -25.81 4.54
C ASP A 233 26.76 -25.57 3.07
N THR A 234 27.20 -26.60 2.34
CA THR A 234 27.49 -26.49 0.90
C THR A 234 26.26 -26.03 0.08
N LYS A 235 25.06 -26.55 0.39
CA LYS A 235 23.80 -26.09 -0.22
C LYS A 235 23.46 -24.64 0.14
N LEU A 236 23.79 -24.17 1.35
CA LEU A 236 23.63 -22.77 1.74
C LEU A 236 24.63 -21.85 1.01
N GLN A 237 25.92 -22.22 0.94
CA GLN A 237 26.94 -21.47 0.21
C GLN A 237 26.56 -21.28 -1.28
N ALA A 238 25.99 -22.30 -1.92
CA ALA A 238 25.51 -22.22 -3.30
C ALA A 238 24.36 -21.20 -3.45
N ARG A 239 23.36 -21.22 -2.56
CA ARG A 239 22.26 -20.23 -2.57
C ARG A 239 22.76 -18.81 -2.26
N ASP A 240 23.78 -18.68 -1.43
CA ASP A 240 24.41 -17.40 -1.11
C ASP A 240 25.15 -16.80 -2.32
N ALA A 241 25.78 -17.63 -3.16
CA ALA A 241 26.34 -17.22 -4.45
C ALA A 241 25.24 -16.82 -5.45
N GLU A 242 24.14 -17.57 -5.51
CA GLU A 242 22.98 -17.26 -6.34
C GLU A 242 22.35 -15.91 -5.95
N LEU A 243 22.12 -15.66 -4.66
CA LEU A 243 21.59 -14.39 -4.15
C LEU A 243 22.52 -13.21 -4.45
N LYS A 244 23.85 -13.40 -4.38
CA LYS A 244 24.83 -12.39 -4.80
C LYS A 244 24.74 -12.10 -6.31
N SER A 245 24.45 -13.12 -7.14
CA SER A 245 24.20 -12.94 -8.58
C SER A 245 22.91 -12.17 -8.85
N ARG A 246 21.78 -12.60 -8.25
CA ARG A 246 20.48 -11.91 -8.33
C ARG A 246 20.58 -10.45 -7.86
N SER A 247 21.35 -10.18 -6.79
CA SER A 247 21.57 -8.82 -6.30
C SER A 247 22.36 -7.93 -7.27
N LYS A 248 23.26 -8.49 -8.10
CA LYS A 248 23.95 -7.73 -9.16
C LYS A 248 22.99 -7.41 -10.31
N SER A 249 22.16 -8.36 -10.73
CA SER A 249 21.11 -8.14 -11.74
C SER A 249 20.12 -7.04 -11.30
N ILE A 250 19.65 -7.09 -10.05
CA ILE A 250 18.79 -6.05 -9.48
C ILE A 250 19.49 -4.67 -9.42
N ALA A 251 20.81 -4.62 -9.28
CA ALA A 251 21.57 -3.37 -9.32
C ALA A 251 21.68 -2.80 -10.74
N ALA A 252 21.88 -3.66 -11.75
CA ALA A 252 21.87 -3.27 -13.16
C ALA A 252 20.49 -2.70 -13.56
N LEU A 253 19.42 -3.46 -13.33
CA LEU A 253 18.04 -3.03 -13.65
C LEU A 253 17.63 -1.71 -12.97
N LYS A 254 18.21 -1.39 -11.79
CA LYS A 254 18.02 -0.08 -11.13
C LYS A 254 18.77 1.05 -11.80
N SER A 255 19.93 0.77 -12.42
CA SER A 255 20.65 1.72 -13.26
C SER A 255 19.89 1.98 -14.55
N ASP A 256 19.38 0.92 -15.19
CA ASP A 256 18.63 1.01 -16.45
C ASP A 256 17.32 1.79 -16.25
N LEU A 257 16.59 1.50 -15.17
CA LEU A 257 15.40 2.27 -14.77
C LEU A 257 15.72 3.74 -14.45
N ALA A 258 16.93 4.04 -13.96
CA ALA A 258 17.35 5.43 -13.73
C ALA A 258 17.68 6.16 -15.06
N ALA A 259 18.23 5.46 -16.06
CA ALA A 259 18.41 6.00 -17.41
C ALA A 259 17.06 6.30 -18.07
N VAL A 260 16.12 5.33 -18.09
CA VAL A 260 14.76 5.52 -18.61
C VAL A 260 14.02 6.68 -17.92
N ARG A 261 14.24 6.88 -16.61
CA ARG A 261 13.72 8.05 -15.88
C ARG A 261 14.37 9.37 -16.29
N SER A 262 15.66 9.38 -16.61
CA SER A 262 16.33 10.54 -17.21
C SER A 262 15.70 10.88 -18.57
N ASP A 263 15.60 9.88 -19.45
CA ASP A 263 15.14 10.08 -20.83
C ASP A 263 13.66 10.50 -20.91
N THR A 264 12.80 9.93 -20.05
CA THR A 264 11.40 10.38 -19.92
C THR A 264 11.30 11.82 -19.40
N THR A 265 12.13 12.25 -18.44
CA THR A 265 12.13 13.67 -18.04
C THR A 265 12.65 14.61 -19.14
N ALA A 266 13.61 14.18 -19.95
CA ALA A 266 14.07 14.92 -21.12
C ALA A 266 12.98 15.01 -22.21
N ALA A 267 12.24 13.92 -22.44
CA ALA A 267 11.09 13.89 -23.35
C ALA A 267 9.95 14.81 -22.89
N HIS A 268 9.64 14.85 -21.59
CA HIS A 268 8.69 15.82 -21.03
C HIS A 268 9.14 17.28 -21.22
N ALA A 269 10.41 17.59 -20.94
CA ALA A 269 10.96 18.94 -21.16
C ALA A 269 10.92 19.35 -22.64
N ARG A 270 11.13 18.41 -23.57
CA ARG A 270 10.98 18.63 -25.01
C ARG A 270 9.52 18.88 -25.39
N ASN A 271 8.59 18.09 -24.87
CA ASN A 271 7.15 18.28 -25.10
C ASN A 271 6.62 19.61 -24.55
N ASP A 272 7.09 20.06 -23.39
CA ASP A 272 6.73 21.38 -22.85
C ASP A 272 7.38 22.54 -23.61
N THR A 273 8.46 22.29 -24.35
CA THR A 273 9.03 23.27 -25.30
C THR A 273 8.15 23.34 -26.56
N LEU A 274 7.79 22.20 -27.15
CA LEU A 274 6.88 22.13 -28.30
C LEU A 274 5.49 22.72 -28.00
N ARG A 275 4.97 22.55 -26.77
CA ARG A 275 3.73 23.19 -26.30
C ARG A 275 3.83 24.72 -26.29
N LYS A 276 4.97 25.29 -25.86
CA LYS A 276 5.21 26.75 -25.88
C LYS A 276 5.34 27.28 -27.31
N GLU A 277 6.01 26.53 -28.18
CA GLU A 277 6.13 26.87 -29.61
C GLU A 277 4.77 26.86 -30.30
N ASN A 278 3.95 25.81 -30.10
CA ASN A 278 2.59 25.73 -30.62
C ASN A 278 1.69 26.85 -30.07
N ALA A 279 1.79 27.21 -28.77
CA ALA A 279 1.07 28.34 -28.20
C ALA A 279 1.49 29.68 -28.84
N ALA A 280 2.79 29.88 -29.10
CA ALA A 280 3.29 31.06 -29.80
C ALA A 280 2.86 31.12 -31.27
N LEU A 281 2.76 29.97 -31.96
CA LEU A 281 2.24 29.87 -33.32
C LEU A 281 0.73 30.19 -33.36
N HIS A 282 -0.07 29.68 -32.42
CA HIS A 282 -1.49 30.05 -32.30
C HIS A 282 -1.67 31.55 -32.02
N ALA A 283 -0.87 32.15 -31.14
CA ALA A 283 -0.91 33.59 -30.88
C ALA A 283 -0.58 34.43 -32.15
N ARG A 284 0.40 33.99 -32.94
CA ARG A 284 0.72 34.61 -34.24
C ARG A 284 -0.42 34.46 -35.26
N LEU A 285 -1.08 33.31 -35.29
CA LEU A 285 -2.21 33.05 -36.19
C LEU A 285 -3.41 33.96 -35.86
N LEU A 286 -3.76 34.10 -34.57
CA LEU A 286 -4.81 35.01 -34.12
C LEU A 286 -4.46 36.49 -34.39
N ALA A 287 -3.19 36.88 -34.28
CA ALA A 287 -2.71 38.21 -34.67
C ALA A 287 -2.83 38.46 -36.19
N ALA A 288 -2.59 37.44 -37.02
CA ALA A 288 -2.78 37.51 -38.46
C ALA A 288 -4.28 37.58 -38.85
N GLU A 289 -5.13 36.77 -38.20
CA GLU A 289 -6.58 36.74 -38.41
C GLU A 289 -7.23 38.08 -38.05
N THR A 290 -6.91 38.65 -36.88
CA THR A 290 -7.37 39.98 -36.48
C THR A 290 -6.85 41.09 -37.41
N THR A 291 -5.62 40.98 -37.91
CA THR A 291 -5.08 41.91 -38.93
C THR A 291 -5.87 41.80 -40.25
N ALA A 292 -6.19 40.59 -40.71
CA ALA A 292 -7.00 40.38 -41.90
C ALA A 292 -8.45 40.90 -41.72
N GLN A 293 -9.06 40.70 -40.55
CA GLN A 293 -10.40 41.21 -40.27
C GLN A 293 -10.43 42.75 -40.15
N ASN A 294 -9.36 43.37 -39.65
CA ASN A 294 -9.16 44.82 -39.70
C ASN A 294 -9.02 45.32 -41.15
N LEU A 295 -8.29 44.60 -42.01
CA LEU A 295 -8.16 44.93 -43.43
C LEU A 295 -9.51 44.89 -44.17
N VAL A 296 -10.31 43.82 -43.96
CA VAL A 296 -11.67 43.69 -44.52
C VAL A 296 -12.57 44.81 -44.01
N SER A 297 -12.48 45.16 -42.72
CA SER A 297 -13.25 46.27 -42.14
C SER A 297 -12.86 47.64 -42.71
N ALA A 298 -11.57 47.84 -43.03
CA ALA A 298 -11.10 49.06 -43.71
C ALA A 298 -11.54 49.10 -45.18
N GLN A 299 -11.52 47.97 -45.89
CA GLN A 299 -11.99 47.85 -47.27
C GLN A 299 -13.50 48.11 -47.38
N GLN A 300 -14.31 47.62 -46.42
CA GLN A 300 -15.73 47.93 -46.36
C GLN A 300 -15.95 49.44 -46.21
N ARG A 301 -15.31 50.09 -45.21
CA ARG A 301 -15.41 51.55 -45.02
C ARG A 301 -14.99 52.36 -46.25
N ALA A 302 -14.00 51.89 -47.01
CA ALA A 302 -13.60 52.54 -48.26
C ALA A 302 -14.71 52.44 -49.32
N SER A 303 -15.39 51.29 -49.43
CA SER A 303 -16.56 51.12 -50.30
C SER A 303 -17.76 51.96 -49.84
N ASP A 304 -18.01 52.04 -48.53
CA ASP A 304 -19.09 52.86 -47.95
C ASP A 304 -18.88 54.35 -48.28
N LEU A 305 -17.65 54.84 -48.13
CA LEU A 305 -17.26 56.22 -48.49
C LEU A 305 -17.31 56.48 -50.01
N GLU A 306 -17.00 55.48 -50.85
CA GLU A 306 -17.17 55.60 -52.30
C GLU A 306 -18.65 55.69 -52.68
N GLN A 307 -19.52 54.90 -52.04
CA GLN A 307 -20.97 54.99 -52.21
C GLN A 307 -21.50 56.37 -51.74
N GLU A 308 -21.08 56.86 -50.58
CA GLU A 308 -21.47 58.20 -50.10
C GLU A 308 -21.00 59.31 -51.05
N SER A 309 -19.75 59.24 -51.54
CA SER A 309 -19.21 60.15 -52.55
C SER A 309 -20.04 60.14 -53.85
N ASN A 310 -20.45 58.96 -54.32
CA ASN A 310 -21.30 58.84 -55.50
C ASN A 310 -22.74 59.37 -55.25
N VAL A 311 -23.31 59.17 -54.05
CA VAL A 311 -24.58 59.79 -53.64
C VAL A 311 -24.47 61.33 -53.58
N LEU A 312 -23.34 61.87 -53.10
CA LEU A 312 -23.07 63.30 -53.08
C LEU A 312 -22.91 63.87 -54.50
N ARG A 313 -22.24 63.17 -55.42
CA ARG A 313 -22.19 63.54 -56.85
C ARG A 313 -23.57 63.60 -57.49
N VAL A 314 -24.43 62.60 -57.25
CA VAL A 314 -25.81 62.59 -57.76
C VAL A 314 -26.63 63.73 -57.15
N LYS A 315 -26.45 64.05 -55.86
CA LYS A 315 -27.10 65.21 -55.22
C LYS A 315 -26.62 66.55 -55.79
N LEU A 316 -25.33 66.70 -56.10
CA LEU A 316 -24.75 67.89 -56.72
C LEU A 316 -25.33 68.10 -58.13
N PHE A 317 -25.29 67.06 -58.97
CA PHE A 317 -25.85 67.07 -60.32
C PHE A 317 -27.36 67.37 -60.31
N ALA A 318 -28.10 66.85 -59.33
CA ALA A 318 -29.51 67.17 -59.13
C ALA A 318 -29.76 68.60 -58.59
N ALA A 319 -28.77 69.26 -58.00
CA ALA A 319 -28.82 70.67 -57.63
C ALA A 319 -28.52 71.56 -58.85
N GLU A 320 -27.48 71.26 -59.62
CA GLU A 320 -27.14 71.92 -60.89
C GLU A 320 -28.32 71.85 -61.90
N HIS A 321 -29.01 70.71 -61.97
CA HIS A 321 -30.24 70.58 -62.75
C HIS A 321 -31.44 71.37 -62.21
N ARG A 322 -31.50 71.65 -60.91
CA ARG A 322 -32.53 72.56 -60.34
C ARG A 322 -32.18 74.01 -60.59
N GLU A 323 -30.90 74.38 -60.49
CA GLU A 323 -30.43 75.74 -60.75
C GLU A 323 -30.61 76.11 -62.23
N THR A 324 -30.24 75.23 -63.16
CA THR A 324 -30.51 75.42 -64.60
C THR A 324 -32.01 75.45 -64.92
N ALA A 325 -32.84 74.64 -64.26
CA ALA A 325 -34.30 74.73 -64.38
C ALA A 325 -34.87 76.04 -63.79
N GLN A 326 -34.31 76.55 -62.69
CA GLN A 326 -34.67 77.85 -62.12
C GLN A 326 -34.25 79.00 -63.04
N LEU A 327 -33.07 78.95 -63.66
CA LEU A 327 -32.63 79.91 -64.66
C LEU A 327 -33.52 79.89 -65.92
N ALA A 328 -33.96 78.70 -66.36
CA ALA A 328 -34.95 78.57 -67.45
C ALA A 328 -36.33 79.16 -67.06
N ASN A 329 -36.78 78.96 -65.82
CA ASN A 329 -37.99 79.59 -65.29
C ASN A 329 -37.85 81.11 -65.17
N VAL A 330 -36.67 81.63 -64.80
CA VAL A 330 -36.39 83.08 -64.81
C VAL A 330 -36.39 83.63 -66.24
N ALA A 331 -35.87 82.89 -67.21
CA ALA A 331 -35.89 83.30 -68.62
C ALA A 331 -37.33 83.35 -69.19
N THR A 332 -38.18 82.37 -68.88
CA THR A 332 -39.60 82.40 -69.26
C THR A 332 -40.37 83.50 -68.54
N LEU A 333 -40.19 83.68 -67.23
CA LEU A 333 -40.77 84.80 -66.47
C LEU A 333 -40.29 86.18 -66.98
N THR A 334 -39.09 86.27 -67.55
CA THR A 334 -38.59 87.50 -68.19
C THR A 334 -39.31 87.77 -69.51
N ALA A 335 -39.52 86.73 -70.34
CA ALA A 335 -40.31 86.84 -71.57
C ALA A 335 -41.80 87.13 -71.30
N GLU A 336 -42.35 86.59 -70.21
CA GLU A 336 -43.68 86.95 -69.69
C GLU A 336 -43.72 88.40 -69.20
N LEU A 337 -42.67 88.89 -68.55
CA LEU A 337 -42.55 90.31 -68.17
C LEU A 337 -42.49 91.26 -69.38
N ASP A 338 -41.80 90.89 -70.46
CA ASP A 338 -41.73 91.70 -71.67
C ASP A 338 -43.00 91.62 -72.55
N THR A 339 -43.71 90.50 -72.52
CA THR A 339 -45.09 90.44 -73.06
C THR A 339 -46.08 91.21 -72.20
N LEU A 340 -45.95 91.20 -70.87
CA LEU A 340 -46.74 92.05 -69.97
C LEU A 340 -46.40 93.54 -70.14
N ARG A 341 -45.15 93.92 -70.40
CA ARG A 341 -44.76 95.30 -70.76
C ARG A 341 -45.42 95.75 -72.07
N THR A 342 -45.40 94.92 -73.10
CA THR A 342 -46.06 95.23 -74.39
C THR A 342 -47.59 95.15 -74.32
N GLN A 343 -48.17 94.45 -73.35
CA GLN A 343 -49.60 94.54 -73.01
C GLN A 343 -49.90 95.82 -72.20
N CYS A 344 -49.09 96.19 -71.21
CA CYS A 344 -49.23 97.45 -70.46
C CYS A 344 -49.18 98.67 -71.38
N ALA A 345 -48.30 98.67 -72.40
CA ALA A 345 -48.25 99.70 -73.43
C ALA A 345 -49.57 99.84 -74.22
N LYS A 346 -50.37 98.76 -74.34
CA LYS A 346 -51.72 98.80 -74.93
C LYS A 346 -52.80 99.17 -73.92
N VAL A 347 -52.68 98.72 -72.66
CA VAL A 347 -53.62 99.06 -71.58
C VAL A 347 -53.54 100.55 -71.19
N THR A 348 -52.37 101.19 -71.31
CA THR A 348 -52.21 102.65 -71.10
C THR A 348 -52.99 103.47 -72.15
N ALA A 349 -53.30 102.90 -73.31
CA ALA A 349 -54.16 103.53 -74.32
C ALA A 349 -55.66 103.29 -74.07
N ALA A 350 -56.03 102.23 -73.35
CA ALA A 350 -57.44 101.87 -73.05
C ALA A 350 -57.93 102.36 -71.67
N THR A 351 -57.03 102.64 -70.73
CA THR A 351 -57.40 103.07 -69.36
C THR A 351 -57.95 104.50 -69.29
N GLN A 352 -57.79 105.30 -70.35
CA GLN A 352 -58.49 106.59 -70.51
C GLN A 352 -59.99 106.42 -70.82
N GLU A 353 -60.41 105.26 -71.36
CA GLU A 353 -61.79 104.95 -71.74
C GLU A 353 -62.52 104.11 -70.66
N ALA A 354 -61.76 103.39 -69.82
CA ALA A 354 -62.33 102.52 -68.77
C ALA A 354 -62.73 103.25 -67.47
N MET A 355 -62.35 104.52 -67.27
CA MET A 355 -62.71 105.27 -66.05
C MET A 355 -64.24 105.43 -65.88
N ASP A 356 -65.00 105.46 -66.97
CA ASP A 356 -66.46 105.60 -66.96
C ASP A 356 -67.25 104.31 -66.62
N LYS A 357 -66.57 103.21 -66.26
CA LYS A 357 -67.22 101.95 -65.81
C LYS A 357 -66.83 101.45 -64.41
N SER A 358 -66.21 102.30 -63.59
CA SER A 358 -65.67 101.94 -62.25
C SER A 358 -66.73 101.79 -61.13
N LYS A 359 -67.85 101.06 -61.34
CA LYS A 359 -68.97 101.04 -60.35
C LYS A 359 -69.85 99.80 -60.16
N VAL A 360 -69.65 98.66 -60.83
CA VAL A 360 -70.60 97.50 -60.73
C VAL A 360 -70.01 96.22 -60.13
N GLU A 361 -68.78 95.83 -60.45
CA GLU A 361 -68.28 94.46 -60.14
C GLU A 361 -67.35 94.41 -58.91
N ARG A 362 -67.60 95.24 -57.90
CA ARG A 362 -66.78 95.30 -56.66
C ARG A 362 -67.13 94.21 -55.64
N ASP A 363 -68.27 93.54 -55.80
CA ASP A 363 -68.85 92.64 -54.78
C ASP A 363 -68.76 91.13 -55.13
N ALA A 364 -68.16 90.76 -56.27
CA ALA A 364 -68.29 89.41 -56.85
C ALA A 364 -67.24 88.35 -56.43
N LEU A 365 -66.03 88.75 -55.99
CA LEU A 365 -64.91 87.81 -55.74
C LEU A 365 -64.35 87.87 -54.30
N LYS A 366 -65.25 87.87 -53.31
CA LYS A 366 -64.90 87.71 -51.89
C LYS A 366 -64.76 86.24 -51.46
N ALA A 367 -64.35 85.35 -52.38
CA ALA A 367 -64.38 83.91 -52.20
C ALA A 367 -63.31 83.15 -53.01
N GLN A 368 -62.07 83.06 -52.48
CA GLN A 368 -61.09 81.98 -52.76
C GLN A 368 -59.92 82.00 -51.76
N VAL A 369 -60.23 81.85 -50.46
CA VAL A 369 -59.24 81.62 -49.40
C VAL A 369 -59.43 80.21 -48.84
N SER A 370 -58.75 79.23 -49.42
CA SER A 370 -58.71 77.84 -48.95
C SER A 370 -57.60 77.03 -49.63
N ALA A 371 -57.05 76.05 -48.91
CA ALA A 371 -56.00 75.11 -49.33
C ALA A 371 -54.57 75.72 -49.46
N ALA A 372 -53.50 75.05 -49.01
CA ALA A 372 -53.42 73.77 -48.29
C ALA A 372 -52.27 73.74 -47.28
N GLU A 373 -52.54 73.18 -46.10
CA GLU A 373 -51.51 72.59 -45.24
C GLU A 373 -51.27 71.11 -45.62
N GLY A 374 -50.13 70.56 -45.22
CA GLY A 374 -49.97 69.12 -45.03
C GLY A 374 -49.12 68.36 -46.06
N ARG A 375 -47.91 67.98 -45.64
CA ARG A 375 -47.44 66.59 -45.71
C ARG A 375 -46.18 66.35 -44.87
N ALA A 376 -46.28 65.43 -43.92
CA ALA A 376 -45.14 64.79 -43.28
C ALA A 376 -45.35 63.26 -43.36
N SER A 377 -44.35 62.53 -43.88
CA SER A 377 -44.14 61.08 -43.73
C SER A 377 -43.06 60.61 -44.70
N SER A 378 -41.89 60.18 -44.20
CA SER A 378 -40.91 59.39 -44.96
C SER A 378 -39.88 58.72 -44.03
N THR A 379 -40.34 57.81 -43.18
CA THR A 379 -39.50 57.11 -42.17
C THR A 379 -39.74 55.59 -42.14
N THR A 380 -40.29 55.03 -43.22
CA THR A 380 -40.69 53.61 -43.30
C THR A 380 -39.81 52.76 -44.24
N THR A 381 -39.03 53.38 -45.12
CA THR A 381 -38.23 52.66 -46.15
C THR A 381 -36.89 52.15 -45.61
N ALA A 382 -36.19 52.94 -44.79
CA ALA A 382 -34.85 52.61 -44.28
C ALA A 382 -34.82 51.33 -43.43
N LEU A 383 -35.85 51.07 -42.62
CA LEU A 383 -35.96 49.89 -41.76
C LEU A 383 -36.19 48.57 -42.53
N ARG A 384 -36.41 48.62 -43.85
CA ARG A 384 -36.58 47.42 -44.69
C ARG A 384 -35.25 46.90 -45.23
N LEU A 385 -34.33 47.79 -45.61
CA LEU A 385 -33.02 47.44 -46.15
C LEU A 385 -32.10 46.83 -45.08
N MET A 386 -32.00 47.46 -43.89
CA MET A 386 -31.14 46.96 -42.80
C MET A 386 -31.55 45.59 -42.21
N ARG A 387 -32.70 45.04 -42.61
CA ARG A 387 -33.07 43.65 -42.28
C ARG A 387 -32.52 42.65 -43.29
N GLN A 388 -32.44 43.01 -44.57
CA GLN A 388 -31.94 42.13 -45.62
C GLN A 388 -30.43 41.86 -45.48
N GLU A 389 -29.64 42.92 -45.24
CA GLU A 389 -28.18 42.80 -45.07
C GLU A 389 -27.79 41.96 -43.85
N LYS A 390 -28.60 42.01 -42.78
CA LYS A 390 -28.40 41.19 -41.58
C LYS A 390 -28.53 39.70 -41.90
N ASP A 391 -29.55 39.31 -42.64
CA ASP A 391 -29.83 37.91 -42.95
C ASP A 391 -28.78 37.34 -43.93
N GLU A 392 -28.28 38.16 -44.88
CA GLU A 392 -27.16 37.80 -45.76
C GLU A 392 -25.84 37.60 -44.99
N MET A 393 -25.55 38.42 -43.97
CA MET A 393 -24.40 38.21 -43.09
C MET A 393 -24.51 36.94 -42.26
N GLU A 394 -25.71 36.58 -41.79
CA GLU A 394 -25.93 35.36 -41.00
C GLU A 394 -25.71 34.08 -41.84
N VAL A 395 -26.04 34.11 -43.14
CA VAL A 395 -25.74 33.03 -44.09
C VAL A 395 -24.22 32.90 -44.31
N ARG A 396 -23.49 34.01 -44.49
CA ARG A 396 -22.03 34.00 -44.68
C ARG A 396 -21.25 33.53 -43.45
N LEU A 397 -21.78 33.75 -42.25
CA LEU A 397 -21.23 33.17 -41.01
C LEU A 397 -21.39 31.65 -40.97
N LYS A 398 -22.59 31.14 -41.32
CA LYS A 398 -22.92 29.71 -41.27
C LYS A 398 -22.10 28.87 -42.26
N THR A 399 -21.75 29.39 -43.43
CA THR A 399 -20.83 28.70 -44.36
C THR A 399 -19.42 28.58 -43.80
N LYS A 400 -18.83 29.68 -43.30
CA LYS A 400 -17.47 29.65 -42.73
C LYS A 400 -17.32 28.74 -41.52
N THR A 401 -18.36 28.61 -40.67
CA THR A 401 -18.33 27.63 -39.57
C THR A 401 -18.26 26.19 -40.07
N GLY A 402 -18.87 25.86 -41.21
CA GLY A 402 -18.79 24.53 -41.81
C GLY A 402 -17.38 24.16 -42.30
N GLU A 403 -16.67 25.11 -42.90
CA GLU A 403 -15.28 24.94 -43.36
C GLU A 403 -14.32 24.68 -42.18
N VAL A 404 -14.47 25.44 -41.09
CA VAL A 404 -13.69 25.26 -39.85
C VAL A 404 -13.98 23.91 -39.19
N GLU A 405 -15.23 23.42 -39.22
CA GLU A 405 -15.54 22.07 -38.74
C GLU A 405 -15.02 20.95 -39.66
N GLY A 406 -14.95 21.18 -40.97
CA GLY A 406 -14.30 20.27 -41.91
C GLY A 406 -12.82 20.11 -41.61
N ALA A 407 -12.10 21.23 -41.43
CA ALA A 407 -10.69 21.22 -41.05
C ALA A 407 -10.47 20.53 -39.68
N ARG A 408 -11.32 20.80 -38.68
CA ARG A 408 -11.27 20.15 -37.36
C ARG A 408 -11.57 18.64 -37.43
N ARG A 409 -12.36 18.17 -38.39
CA ARG A 409 -12.57 16.74 -38.66
C ARG A 409 -11.30 16.10 -39.21
N SER A 410 -10.73 16.67 -40.28
CA SER A 410 -9.50 16.18 -40.91
C SER A 410 -8.32 16.09 -39.92
N VAL A 411 -8.14 17.09 -39.05
CA VAL A 411 -7.10 17.05 -38.00
C VAL A 411 -7.34 15.92 -37.00
N ARG A 412 -8.58 15.69 -36.54
CA ARG A 412 -8.91 14.59 -35.62
C ARG A 412 -8.69 13.22 -36.26
N GLU A 413 -9.03 13.08 -37.53
CA GLU A 413 -8.87 11.85 -38.30
C GLU A 413 -7.38 11.52 -38.53
N ALA A 414 -6.55 12.52 -38.87
CA ALA A 414 -5.10 12.37 -38.92
C ALA A 414 -4.47 12.08 -37.53
N THR A 415 -5.07 12.58 -36.44
CA THR A 415 -4.61 12.27 -35.08
C THR A 415 -4.90 10.81 -34.72
N ALA A 416 -6.13 10.33 -34.98
CA ALA A 416 -6.53 8.94 -34.73
C ALA A 416 -5.77 7.93 -35.62
N GLN A 417 -5.40 8.31 -36.84
CA GLN A 417 -4.52 7.51 -37.69
C GLN A 417 -3.09 7.42 -37.12
N LYS A 418 -2.58 8.50 -36.51
CA LYS A 418 -1.29 8.48 -35.82
C LYS A 418 -1.34 7.61 -34.55
N GLU A 419 -2.41 7.71 -33.76
CA GLU A 419 -2.59 6.91 -32.54
C GLU A 419 -2.58 5.41 -32.86
N ARG A 420 -3.35 4.96 -33.87
CA ARG A 420 -3.30 3.58 -34.36
C ARG A 420 -1.92 3.12 -34.83
N ALA A 421 -1.18 3.99 -35.54
CA ALA A 421 0.17 3.67 -36.00
C ALA A 421 1.22 3.64 -34.86
N GLU A 422 0.90 4.18 -33.69
CA GLU A 422 1.70 4.01 -32.47
C GLU A 422 1.25 2.73 -31.71
N GLU A 423 -0.04 2.40 -31.67
CA GLU A 423 -0.56 1.13 -31.13
C GLU A 423 -0.04 -0.10 -31.89
N GLU A 424 -0.12 -0.12 -33.23
CA GLU A 424 0.44 -1.18 -34.10
C GLU A 424 1.96 -1.37 -33.90
N ARG A 425 2.66 -0.27 -33.57
CA ARG A 425 4.10 -0.31 -33.32
C ARG A 425 4.40 -0.90 -31.94
N ASP A 426 3.69 -0.49 -30.90
CA ASP A 426 3.87 -1.02 -29.55
C ASP A 426 3.50 -2.51 -29.49
N GLU A 427 2.51 -2.96 -30.27
CA GLU A 427 2.18 -4.39 -30.44
C GLU A 427 3.32 -5.17 -31.12
N MET A 428 3.91 -4.65 -32.21
CA MET A 428 5.11 -5.25 -32.82
C MET A 428 6.32 -5.29 -31.88
N GLU A 429 6.52 -4.26 -31.06
CA GLU A 429 7.62 -4.23 -30.08
C GLU A 429 7.38 -5.25 -28.95
N LEU A 430 6.13 -5.48 -28.55
CA LEU A 430 5.73 -6.54 -27.62
C LEU A 430 5.95 -7.95 -28.22
N GLU A 431 5.58 -8.17 -29.48
CA GLU A 431 5.74 -9.45 -30.16
C GLU A 431 7.23 -9.81 -30.35
N LEU A 432 8.07 -8.83 -30.70
CA LEU A 432 9.53 -8.97 -30.75
C LEU A 432 10.12 -9.28 -29.36
N ALA A 433 9.64 -8.62 -28.31
CA ALA A 433 10.06 -8.90 -26.94
C ALA A 433 9.66 -10.30 -26.45
N GLN A 434 8.53 -10.84 -26.94
CA GLN A 434 8.11 -12.21 -26.64
C GLN A 434 8.95 -13.24 -27.40
N LYS A 435 9.14 -13.08 -28.71
CA LYS A 435 10.04 -13.93 -29.52
C LYS A 435 11.47 -13.95 -28.98
N GLY A 436 11.94 -12.81 -28.45
CA GLY A 436 13.22 -12.71 -27.74
C GLY A 436 13.33 -13.62 -26.50
N LYS A 437 12.25 -13.78 -25.72
CA LYS A 437 12.20 -14.72 -24.58
C LYS A 437 12.21 -16.17 -25.06
N GLU A 438 11.41 -16.51 -26.06
CA GLU A 438 11.32 -17.87 -26.62
C GLU A 438 12.68 -18.35 -27.17
N VAL A 439 13.43 -17.45 -27.83
CA VAL A 439 14.82 -17.71 -28.25
C VAL A 439 15.76 -17.87 -27.05
N GLN A 440 15.62 -17.05 -26.00
CA GLN A 440 16.46 -17.13 -24.81
C GLN A 440 16.20 -18.40 -23.98
N GLU A 441 14.94 -18.84 -23.87
CA GLU A 441 14.54 -20.10 -23.23
C GLU A 441 15.05 -21.32 -24.03
N SER A 442 14.95 -21.25 -25.36
CA SER A 442 15.54 -22.25 -26.26
C SER A 442 17.07 -22.35 -26.09
N LEU A 443 17.76 -21.22 -25.94
CA LEU A 443 19.21 -21.19 -25.67
C LEU A 443 19.59 -21.74 -24.28
N THR A 444 18.72 -21.62 -23.27
CA THR A 444 18.94 -22.31 -21.97
C THR A 444 18.71 -23.82 -22.07
N LEU A 445 17.70 -24.26 -22.83
CA LEU A 445 17.45 -25.68 -23.09
C LEU A 445 18.61 -26.35 -23.84
N ILE A 446 19.19 -25.67 -24.84
CA ILE A 446 20.37 -26.16 -25.56
C ILE A 446 21.55 -26.36 -24.59
N LYS A 447 21.82 -25.39 -23.71
CA LYS A 447 22.91 -25.51 -22.71
C LYS A 447 22.69 -26.64 -21.71
N GLU A 448 21.46 -26.83 -21.23
CA GLU A 448 21.14 -27.98 -20.38
C GLU A 448 21.36 -29.32 -21.11
N LEU A 449 21.10 -29.39 -22.41
CA LEU A 449 21.33 -30.59 -23.22
C LEU A 449 22.83 -30.82 -23.47
N GLU A 450 23.61 -29.76 -23.71
CA GLU A 450 25.07 -29.82 -23.80
C GLU A 450 25.71 -30.33 -22.48
N GLU A 451 25.26 -29.80 -21.34
CA GLU A 451 25.72 -30.23 -20.01
C GLU A 451 25.35 -31.69 -19.71
N LYS A 452 24.11 -32.10 -20.04
CA LYS A 452 23.65 -33.50 -19.89
C LYS A 452 24.42 -34.47 -20.82
N LEU A 453 24.74 -34.06 -22.04
CA LEU A 453 25.60 -34.82 -22.96
C LEU A 453 27.04 -34.95 -22.43
N ALA A 454 27.59 -33.90 -21.83
CA ALA A 454 28.93 -33.92 -21.23
C ALA A 454 29.04 -34.88 -20.02
N THR A 455 27.93 -35.19 -19.34
CA THR A 455 27.89 -36.15 -18.23
C THR A 455 27.76 -37.63 -18.63
N ILE A 456 27.69 -37.99 -19.92
CA ILE A 456 27.60 -39.40 -20.34
C ILE A 456 28.97 -40.09 -20.16
N PRO A 457 29.12 -41.10 -19.27
CA PRO A 457 30.43 -41.71 -19.01
C PRO A 457 30.83 -42.65 -20.14
N LEU A 458 31.97 -42.39 -20.78
CA LEU A 458 32.56 -43.30 -21.76
C LEU A 458 33.05 -44.59 -21.09
N ALA A 459 32.39 -45.69 -21.45
CA ALA A 459 32.72 -47.09 -21.15
C ALA A 459 34.22 -47.49 -21.27
N PRO A 460 35.04 -47.75 -20.23
CA PRO A 460 36.38 -48.30 -20.44
C PRO A 460 36.31 -49.79 -20.81
N PRO A 461 37.20 -50.29 -21.70
CA PRO A 461 37.26 -51.70 -22.05
C PRO A 461 37.85 -52.58 -20.92
N SER A 462 37.53 -53.87 -20.96
CA SER A 462 37.74 -54.84 -19.87
C SER A 462 39.11 -55.57 -19.84
N GLN A 463 39.32 -56.36 -18.78
CA GLN A 463 40.34 -57.43 -18.54
C GLN A 463 41.55 -57.04 -17.63
N PRO A 464 42.36 -57.99 -17.07
CA PRO A 464 41.89 -58.91 -16.00
C PRO A 464 42.89 -59.23 -14.84
N ARG A 465 42.35 -59.73 -13.71
CA ARG A 465 42.94 -60.68 -12.71
C ARG A 465 44.40 -60.54 -12.20
N ALA A 466 44.55 -60.14 -10.92
CA ALA A 466 45.57 -60.62 -9.95
C ALA A 466 45.03 -60.36 -8.51
N LYS A 467 44.86 -61.32 -7.58
CA LYS A 467 45.79 -62.18 -6.79
C LYS A 467 46.31 -61.56 -5.46
N CYS A 468 45.81 -62.14 -4.36
CA CYS A 468 46.45 -62.32 -3.03
C CYS A 468 46.55 -61.13 -2.03
N ALA A 469 46.72 -61.53 -0.76
CA ALA A 469 46.79 -60.74 0.48
C ALA A 469 48.28 -60.57 0.93
N PRO A 470 48.67 -60.09 2.15
CA PRO A 470 47.88 -59.78 3.35
C PRO A 470 48.24 -58.50 4.15
N SER A 471 47.53 -58.31 5.27
CA SER A 471 47.84 -57.45 6.42
C SER A 471 49.20 -57.79 7.09
N PRO A 472 49.89 -56.87 7.82
CA PRO A 472 49.50 -56.56 9.21
C PRO A 472 49.89 -55.15 9.76
N SER A 473 49.46 -54.85 10.99
CA SER A 473 50.29 -54.40 12.15
C SER A 473 49.57 -53.39 13.07
N MET A 474 49.77 -53.52 14.38
CA MET A 474 49.29 -52.58 15.42
C MET A 474 50.32 -51.48 15.70
N ARG A 475 49.87 -50.33 16.25
CA ARG A 475 50.65 -49.50 17.19
C ARG A 475 49.75 -48.57 17.99
N THR A 476 50.02 -48.46 19.29
CA THR A 476 49.39 -47.54 20.24
C THR A 476 50.20 -46.24 20.39
N PRO A 477 49.55 -45.10 20.72
CA PRO A 477 50.16 -43.93 21.34
C PRO A 477 49.91 -43.89 22.87
N PRO A 478 50.68 -43.11 23.65
CA PRO A 478 50.72 -43.21 25.12
C PRO A 478 49.82 -42.23 25.89
N ILE A 479 49.63 -42.52 27.18
CA ILE A 479 48.98 -41.68 28.20
C ILE A 479 49.87 -40.48 28.56
N ALA A 480 49.27 -39.33 28.88
CA ALA A 480 49.96 -38.13 29.35
C ALA A 480 49.38 -37.59 30.67
N PHE A 481 50.20 -36.83 31.40
CA PHE A 481 50.07 -36.50 32.83
C PHE A 481 48.94 -35.53 33.21
N ILE A 482 48.52 -35.67 34.48
CA ILE A 482 47.77 -34.69 35.29
C ILE A 482 48.73 -33.61 35.82
N PRO A 483 48.24 -32.38 36.05
CA PRO A 483 48.62 -31.64 37.26
C PRO A 483 47.38 -31.27 38.11
N GLU A 484 47.58 -31.29 39.43
CA GLU A 484 46.61 -30.87 40.44
C GLU A 484 46.64 -29.35 40.63
N ASP A 485 45.56 -28.77 41.19
CA ASP A 485 45.60 -27.93 42.40
C ASP A 485 44.25 -27.21 42.64
N ASP A 486 43.89 -27.17 43.92
CA ASP A 486 43.01 -26.28 44.71
C ASP A 486 42.41 -25.00 44.05
N ASP A 487 41.27 -24.46 44.48
CA ASP A 487 40.97 -24.13 45.89
C ASP A 487 39.46 -24.00 46.19
N ALA A 488 39.12 -24.00 47.48
CA ALA A 488 37.76 -24.16 47.99
C ALA A 488 36.92 -22.86 48.06
N LYS A 489 35.59 -23.05 48.06
CA LYS A 489 34.68 -22.21 48.84
C LYS A 489 33.37 -22.91 49.18
N SER A 490 33.12 -23.06 50.47
CA SER A 490 31.87 -23.53 51.05
C SER A 490 30.95 -22.34 51.36
N GLU A 491 29.65 -22.55 51.17
CA GLU A 491 28.61 -21.72 51.79
C GLU A 491 27.40 -22.63 52.07
N ALA A 492 26.72 -22.42 53.19
CA ALA A 492 25.75 -23.39 53.73
C ALA A 492 24.42 -22.74 54.08
N MET A 493 23.32 -23.34 53.60
CA MET A 493 21.98 -23.17 54.14
C MET A 493 21.35 -24.56 54.24
N SER A 494 21.15 -25.09 55.46
CA SER A 494 20.08 -24.77 56.41
C SER A 494 18.79 -25.49 56.07
N ILE A 495 18.52 -26.55 56.83
CA ILE A 495 17.30 -27.37 56.77
C ILE A 495 16.16 -26.63 57.47
N SER A 496 14.97 -26.70 56.91
CA SER A 496 13.70 -26.42 57.59
C SER A 496 12.75 -27.60 57.38
N THR A 497 12.34 -28.25 58.46
CA THR A 497 11.30 -29.27 58.47
C THR A 497 9.90 -28.65 58.67
N ASP A 498 8.91 -29.54 58.79
CA ASP A 498 7.55 -29.33 59.31
C ASP A 498 6.49 -29.10 58.23
N GLY A 499 5.44 -29.94 58.28
CA GLY A 499 4.40 -30.00 57.25
C GLY A 499 3.65 -31.34 57.16
N ASP A 500 3.29 -31.95 58.29
CA ASP A 500 2.28 -33.02 58.29
C ASP A 500 0.99 -32.52 57.66
N HIS A 501 0.33 -33.33 56.84
CA HIS A 501 -1.14 -33.47 56.82
C HIS A 501 -1.50 -34.82 56.19
N SER A 502 -2.03 -35.73 57.01
CA SER A 502 -2.60 -37.01 56.60
C SER A 502 -4.09 -36.89 56.31
N GLU A 503 -4.59 -37.54 55.27
CA GLU A 503 -5.99 -38.01 55.25
C GLU A 503 -6.13 -39.29 54.40
N ASP A 504 -6.98 -40.21 54.85
CA ASP A 504 -7.16 -41.55 54.27
C ASP A 504 -8.09 -41.55 53.04
N MET A 505 -7.99 -42.59 52.19
CA MET A 505 -9.17 -43.16 51.50
C MET A 505 -8.92 -44.56 50.92
N LEU A 506 -9.97 -45.41 50.91
CA LEU A 506 -9.93 -46.83 50.55
C LEU A 506 -11.24 -47.29 49.84
N VAL A 507 -11.32 -48.42 49.14
CA VAL A 507 -10.28 -49.44 48.87
C VAL A 507 -9.66 -49.21 47.47
N ASP A 508 -9.71 -50.03 46.40
CA ASP A 508 -10.16 -51.41 46.14
C ASP A 508 -9.31 -52.05 45.01
N THR A 509 -9.71 -53.22 44.49
CA THR A 509 -8.80 -54.25 43.98
C THR A 509 -9.23 -54.89 42.64
N GLN A 510 -8.22 -55.41 41.90
CA GLN A 510 -8.31 -56.54 40.93
C GLN A 510 -9.19 -56.37 39.66
N THR A 511 -8.93 -56.97 38.48
CA THR A 511 -7.75 -57.63 37.84
C THR A 511 -7.94 -57.59 36.28
N PRO A 512 -6.95 -57.95 35.43
CA PRO A 512 -6.96 -57.63 34.00
C PRO A 512 -7.53 -58.71 33.05
N LEU A 513 -7.79 -58.31 31.79
CA LEU A 513 -7.89 -59.21 30.63
C LEU A 513 -7.18 -58.64 29.38
N ALA A 514 -6.82 -59.54 28.45
CA ALA A 514 -5.86 -59.33 27.35
C ALA A 514 -6.55 -59.19 25.96
N PRO A 515 -5.81 -58.89 24.86
CA PRO A 515 -6.40 -58.26 23.67
C PRO A 515 -6.91 -59.21 22.56
N ARG A 516 -7.74 -58.66 21.68
CA ARG A 516 -8.00 -59.10 20.29
C ARG A 516 -7.95 -57.85 19.39
N SER A 517 -7.17 -57.78 18.30
CA SER A 517 -7.01 -58.66 17.13
C SER A 517 -7.89 -58.21 15.95
N MET A 518 -7.32 -58.24 14.74
CA MET A 518 -7.81 -57.61 13.51
C MET A 518 -9.13 -58.19 12.97
N ARG A 519 -9.90 -57.37 12.24
CA ARG A 519 -10.10 -57.59 10.79
C ARG A 519 -10.68 -56.40 10.01
N THR A 520 -10.45 -56.46 8.70
CA THR A 520 -10.91 -55.57 7.62
C THR A 520 -12.24 -56.04 7.02
N SER A 521 -13.08 -55.12 6.53
CA SER A 521 -13.87 -55.35 5.30
C SER A 521 -14.57 -54.08 4.79
N ASP A 522 -14.29 -53.76 3.53
CA ASP A 522 -14.86 -52.72 2.69
C ASP A 522 -16.36 -52.85 2.33
N VAL A 523 -16.84 -51.79 1.65
CA VAL A 523 -17.75 -51.81 0.47
C VAL A 523 -19.29 -51.70 0.66
N ALA A 524 -19.88 -51.01 -0.34
CA ALA A 524 -21.29 -50.94 -0.77
C ALA A 524 -22.28 -50.03 -0.01
N SER A 525 -22.49 -48.83 -0.55
CA SER A 525 -23.84 -48.25 -0.67
C SER A 525 -24.62 -48.95 -1.80
N PRO A 526 -25.97 -48.90 -1.78
CA PRO A 526 -26.65 -48.48 -3.01
C PRO A 526 -27.85 -47.54 -2.81
N THR A 527 -28.26 -46.96 -3.94
CA THR A 527 -29.39 -46.05 -4.16
C THR A 527 -30.78 -46.69 -4.01
N GLY A 528 -31.84 -45.88 -3.81
CA GLY A 528 -33.24 -46.37 -3.92
C GLY A 528 -34.33 -45.27 -3.81
N LEU A 529 -35.09 -45.04 -4.89
CA LEU A 529 -36.14 -44.02 -5.01
C LEU A 529 -37.55 -44.52 -4.65
N SER A 530 -38.36 -43.70 -3.95
CA SER A 530 -39.84 -43.47 -4.09
C SER A 530 -40.34 -42.72 -2.85
N LYS A 531 -41.24 -41.71 -2.85
CA LYS A 531 -42.33 -41.22 -3.73
C LYS A 531 -43.69 -41.91 -3.54
N THR A 532 -44.48 -41.43 -2.57
CA THR A 532 -45.97 -41.47 -2.58
C THR A 532 -46.57 -40.52 -1.52
N GLU A 533 -47.63 -39.79 -1.89
CA GLU A 533 -48.64 -39.19 -0.99
C GLU A 533 -49.94 -40.03 -1.10
N PRO A 534 -51.15 -39.61 -0.63
CA PRO A 534 -51.52 -38.61 0.39
C PRO A 534 -52.53 -39.14 1.44
N VAL A 535 -52.71 -38.42 2.57
CA VAL A 535 -53.91 -38.57 3.46
C VAL A 535 -54.39 -37.18 3.93
N HIS A 536 -55.71 -37.05 4.12
CA HIS A 536 -56.42 -35.79 4.38
C HIS A 536 -56.57 -35.40 5.87
N HIS A 537 -56.86 -34.10 6.07
CA HIS A 537 -57.62 -33.46 7.17
C HIS A 537 -56.97 -33.35 8.56
N SER A 538 -56.74 -32.09 8.96
CA SER A 538 -57.68 -31.42 9.88
C SER A 538 -57.74 -29.91 9.60
N LYS A 539 -58.75 -29.21 10.13
CA LYS A 539 -58.91 -27.75 10.02
C LYS A 539 -58.77 -27.14 11.41
N GLY A 540 -58.01 -26.06 11.58
CA GLY A 540 -57.90 -25.38 12.87
C GLY A 540 -57.32 -23.96 12.79
N SER A 541 -57.98 -23.02 13.46
CA SER A 541 -57.54 -21.65 13.80
C SER A 541 -57.04 -20.71 12.68
N ARG A 542 -57.90 -19.77 12.28
CA ARG A 542 -57.48 -18.46 11.73
C ARG A 542 -57.04 -17.55 12.88
N ARG A 543 -55.81 -17.01 12.86
CA ARG A 543 -55.41 -15.65 13.36
C ARG A 543 -53.88 -15.54 13.47
N GLU A 544 -53.19 -15.13 12.40
CA GLU A 544 -51.81 -14.60 12.49
C GLU A 544 -51.32 -13.79 11.26
N ASP A 545 -52.03 -13.84 10.13
CA ASP A 545 -51.65 -13.14 8.87
C ASP A 545 -52.03 -11.63 8.82
N GLU A 546 -51.59 -10.81 9.77
CA GLU A 546 -51.73 -9.33 9.65
C GLU A 546 -50.56 -8.49 10.20
N ILE A 547 -49.40 -9.10 10.50
CA ILE A 547 -48.20 -8.36 10.98
C ILE A 547 -47.00 -8.51 10.01
N ARG A 548 -47.05 -9.41 9.02
CA ARG A 548 -45.89 -9.76 8.16
C ARG A 548 -45.75 -8.95 6.86
N ALA A 549 -46.59 -7.94 6.65
CA ALA A 549 -46.65 -7.15 5.40
C ALA A 549 -45.94 -5.77 5.46
N SER A 550 -45.24 -5.45 6.56
CA SER A 550 -44.51 -4.17 6.72
C SER A 550 -42.99 -4.31 6.81
N SER A 551 -42.46 -5.52 6.57
CA SER A 551 -41.03 -5.75 6.34
C SER A 551 -40.63 -5.33 4.93
N SER A 552 -40.83 -4.06 4.59
CA SER A 552 -40.17 -3.46 3.43
C SER A 552 -38.67 -3.65 3.59
N HIS A 553 -37.98 -4.13 2.56
CA HIS A 553 -36.52 -4.00 2.50
C HIS A 553 -36.18 -2.52 2.53
N ARG A 554 -35.84 -2.00 3.73
CA ARG A 554 -34.95 -0.85 3.80
C ARG A 554 -33.69 -1.30 3.09
N SER A 555 -33.39 -0.67 1.95
CA SER A 555 -32.02 -0.68 1.46
C SER A 555 -31.14 -0.23 2.63
N GLU A 556 -30.09 -0.99 2.93
CA GLU A 556 -29.12 -0.62 3.94
C GLU A 556 -28.32 0.58 3.41
N SER A 557 -28.93 1.76 3.51
CA SER A 557 -28.39 3.00 2.96
C SER A 557 -27.03 3.24 3.57
N ASP A 558 -25.98 3.19 2.74
CA ASP A 558 -24.63 3.21 3.28
C ASP A 558 -24.34 4.55 3.97
N CYS A 559 -24.33 4.47 5.30
CA CYS A 559 -23.98 5.57 6.18
C CYS A 559 -22.54 5.94 5.85
N SER A 560 -22.36 7.08 5.18
CA SER A 560 -21.02 7.53 4.78
C SER A 560 -20.10 7.64 6.02
N PRO A 561 -18.77 7.51 5.88
CA PRO A 561 -17.85 7.65 7.02
C PRO A 561 -17.98 8.98 7.77
N GLN A 562 -18.52 10.02 7.11
CA GLN A 562 -18.84 11.31 7.72
C GLN A 562 -20.10 11.25 8.60
N ALA A 563 -21.14 10.53 8.17
CA ALA A 563 -22.35 10.31 8.96
C ALA A 563 -22.12 9.29 10.10
N GLU A 564 -21.32 8.24 9.86
CA GLU A 564 -20.85 7.30 10.89
C GLU A 564 -20.09 8.06 11.99
N ARG A 565 -19.12 8.91 11.60
CA ARG A 565 -18.42 9.81 12.53
C ARG A 565 -19.37 10.76 13.25
N GLN A 566 -20.38 11.31 12.59
CA GLN A 566 -21.34 12.21 13.23
C GLN A 566 -22.10 11.51 14.36
N LEU A 567 -22.49 10.24 14.18
CA LEU A 567 -23.08 9.42 15.25
C LEU A 567 -22.11 9.23 16.42
N TYR A 568 -20.83 8.91 16.16
CA TYR A 568 -19.81 8.82 17.20
C TYR A 568 -19.58 10.17 17.92
N LEU A 569 -19.60 11.29 17.19
CA LEU A 569 -19.49 12.63 17.78
C LEU A 569 -20.69 12.99 18.64
N ASP A 570 -21.91 12.67 18.22
CA ASP A 570 -23.12 12.98 18.97
C ASP A 570 -23.30 12.06 20.20
N TYR A 571 -22.89 10.79 20.11
CA TYR A 571 -22.73 9.92 21.27
C TYR A 571 -21.71 10.50 22.27
N MET A 572 -20.52 10.89 21.82
CA MET A 572 -19.47 11.43 22.69
C MET A 572 -19.78 12.83 23.26
N LYS A 573 -20.76 13.56 22.70
CA LYS A 573 -21.27 14.83 23.26
C LYS A 573 -22.27 14.64 24.40
N ALA A 574 -22.84 13.44 24.57
CA ALA A 574 -23.81 13.17 25.63
C ALA A 574 -23.15 13.02 27.02
N PHE A 575 -21.83 12.83 27.07
CA PHE A 575 -21.08 12.79 28.32
C PHE A 575 -20.83 14.19 28.89
N GLU A 576 -20.94 14.32 30.21
CA GLU A 576 -20.64 15.56 30.91
C GLU A 576 -19.13 15.83 30.96
N TRP A 577 -18.75 17.12 30.90
CA TRP A 577 -17.35 17.56 31.04
C TRP A 577 -16.97 17.58 32.53
N PRO A 578 -15.95 16.81 32.98
CA PRO A 578 -15.46 16.89 34.35
C PRO A 578 -14.93 18.30 34.66
N ALA A 579 -15.56 18.97 35.62
CA ALA A 579 -15.31 20.36 35.99
C ALA A 579 -13.87 20.66 36.48
N THR A 580 -13.10 19.62 36.85
CA THR A 580 -11.70 19.71 37.29
C THR A 580 -10.70 19.82 36.14
N ARG A 581 -11.08 19.47 34.91
CA ARG A 581 -10.12 19.34 33.80
C ARG A 581 -9.94 20.64 33.01
N GLN A 582 -8.72 21.17 33.06
CA GLN A 582 -8.29 22.35 32.30
C GLN A 582 -8.36 22.10 30.76
N PRO A 583 -8.65 23.15 29.94
CA PRO A 583 -8.60 23.06 28.48
C PRO A 583 -7.23 22.58 27.99
N LEU A 584 -7.19 21.77 26.92
CA LEU A 584 -5.92 21.20 26.42
C LEU A 584 -4.89 22.29 26.06
N ALA A 585 -5.35 23.44 25.55
CA ALA A 585 -4.50 24.58 25.16
C ALA A 585 -3.81 25.29 26.35
N ASP A 586 -4.30 25.10 27.59
CA ASP A 586 -3.68 25.64 28.80
C ASP A 586 -2.64 24.68 29.40
N LEU A 587 -2.68 23.41 29.01
CA LEU A 587 -1.76 22.36 29.49
C LEU A 587 -0.38 22.52 28.85
N ARG A 588 0.64 22.66 29.69
CA ARG A 588 2.04 22.68 29.27
C ARG A 588 2.54 21.27 28.96
N SER A 589 3.45 21.20 27.99
CA SER A 589 4.30 20.02 27.70
C SER A 589 4.87 19.37 28.96
N VAL A 590 4.78 18.04 29.03
CA VAL A 590 5.52 17.18 29.96
C VAL A 590 6.77 16.58 29.31
N GLY A 591 6.73 16.39 27.98
CA GLY A 591 7.76 15.72 27.19
C GLY A 591 7.93 16.30 25.79
N SER A 592 8.99 15.88 25.11
CA SER A 592 8.99 15.66 23.66
C SER A 592 8.61 14.20 23.38
N GLU A 593 8.37 13.86 22.12
CA GLU A 593 8.20 12.46 21.66
C GLU A 593 9.36 11.54 22.10
N LEU A 594 10.59 12.06 22.22
CA LEU A 594 11.75 11.29 22.66
C LEU A 594 11.71 10.95 24.16
N ASP A 595 11.10 11.83 24.98
CA ASP A 595 10.94 11.63 26.42
C ASP A 595 9.74 10.72 26.76
N ALA A 596 8.83 10.48 25.80
CA ALA A 596 7.58 9.75 26.01
C ALA A 596 7.79 8.33 26.57
N ARG A 597 8.91 7.69 26.25
CA ARG A 597 9.33 6.40 26.83
C ARG A 597 9.58 6.48 28.34
N GLU A 598 10.25 7.52 28.80
CA GLU A 598 10.60 7.68 30.22
C GLU A 598 9.36 8.12 31.01
N ILE A 599 8.54 8.98 30.40
CA ILE A 599 7.23 9.41 30.91
C ILE A 599 6.25 8.22 31.06
N LEU A 600 6.20 7.29 30.10
CA LEU A 600 5.37 6.07 30.26
C LEU A 600 5.77 5.27 31.50
N ARG A 601 7.07 5.02 31.70
CA ARG A 601 7.56 4.25 32.86
C ARG A 601 7.29 4.97 34.18
N GLU A 602 7.48 6.28 34.22
CA GLU A 602 7.16 7.11 35.40
C GLU A 602 5.65 7.09 35.73
N ILE A 603 4.77 6.84 34.75
CA ILE A 603 3.34 6.61 34.97
C ILE A 603 3.08 5.17 35.45
N GLU A 604 3.67 4.16 34.81
CA GLU A 604 3.56 2.73 35.16
C GLU A 604 4.06 2.44 36.59
N ASP A 605 5.16 3.07 37.02
CA ASP A 605 5.74 2.94 38.36
C ASP A 605 4.91 3.66 39.46
N ARG A 606 3.97 4.54 39.08
CA ARG A 606 3.17 5.39 40.00
C ARG A 606 1.68 5.11 40.00
N SER A 607 1.14 4.49 38.94
CA SER A 607 -0.30 4.34 38.72
C SER A 607 -0.66 2.92 38.33
N THR A 608 -1.73 2.39 38.94
CA THR A 608 -2.33 1.11 38.56
C THR A 608 -3.18 1.20 37.28
N ARG A 609 -3.37 2.40 36.71
CA ARG A 609 -4.08 2.59 35.44
C ARG A 609 -3.10 2.44 34.28
N SER A 610 -3.53 1.76 33.23
CA SER A 610 -2.79 1.69 31.97
C SER A 610 -2.60 3.09 31.36
N CYS A 611 -1.54 3.27 30.59
CA CYS A 611 -1.28 4.52 29.87
C CYS A 611 -1.39 4.30 28.36
N VAL A 612 -2.16 5.16 27.69
CA VAL A 612 -2.46 5.10 26.26
C VAL A 612 -1.80 6.28 25.55
N PHE A 613 -1.03 5.98 24.50
CA PHE A 613 -0.41 6.98 23.62
C PHE A 613 -0.94 6.82 22.19
N LEU A 614 -1.55 7.90 21.68
CA LEU A 614 -2.25 7.92 20.39
C LEU A 614 -1.79 9.11 19.53
N PRO A 615 -0.48 9.22 19.19
CA PRO A 615 0.04 10.34 18.40
C PRO A 615 -0.62 10.37 17.02
N ASN A 616 -1.20 11.52 16.66
CA ASN A 616 -1.90 11.74 15.39
C ASN A 616 -3.04 10.74 15.09
N ARG A 617 -3.53 10.02 16.12
CA ARG A 617 -4.63 9.02 16.08
C ARG A 617 -5.89 9.50 16.83
N LEU A 618 -5.98 10.79 17.14
CA LEU A 618 -7.04 11.38 17.97
C LEU A 618 -7.84 12.44 17.22
N VAL A 619 -9.16 12.40 17.37
CA VAL A 619 -10.10 13.41 16.86
C VAL A 619 -10.93 13.94 18.03
N TRP A 620 -10.70 15.19 18.44
CA TRP A 620 -11.43 15.81 19.54
C TRP A 620 -12.91 16.03 19.20
N CYS A 621 -13.82 15.54 20.06
CA CYS A 621 -15.27 15.58 19.83
C CYS A 621 -15.91 16.94 20.16
N THR A 622 -15.16 17.81 20.86
CA THR A 622 -15.66 19.05 21.45
C THR A 622 -14.68 20.19 21.18
N SER A 623 -15.17 21.43 21.04
CA SER A 623 -14.34 22.62 20.82
C SER A 623 -13.36 22.90 21.97
N LYS A 624 -13.66 22.41 23.18
CA LYS A 624 -12.80 22.48 24.37
C LYS A 624 -11.80 21.31 24.48
N GLN A 625 -11.80 20.39 23.51
CA GLN A 625 -10.90 19.23 23.44
C GLN A 625 -10.96 18.35 24.71
N VAL A 626 -12.18 18.11 25.21
CA VAL A 626 -12.44 17.32 26.43
C VAL A 626 -12.45 15.83 26.12
N HIS A 627 -13.46 15.38 25.36
CA HIS A 627 -13.60 13.99 24.89
C HIS A 627 -13.04 13.86 23.47
N ALA A 628 -12.56 12.66 23.10
CA ALA A 628 -12.00 12.37 21.78
C ALA A 628 -12.50 11.03 21.21
N LEU A 629 -12.32 10.84 19.91
CA LEU A 629 -12.28 9.52 19.27
C LEU A 629 -10.82 9.12 19.08
N GLY A 630 -10.46 7.93 19.57
CA GLY A 630 -9.15 7.31 19.36
C GLY A 630 -9.23 6.19 18.34
N PHE A 631 -8.28 6.16 17.40
CA PHE A 631 -8.24 5.17 16.33
C PHE A 631 -7.10 4.17 16.55
N ALA A 632 -7.45 2.91 16.79
CA ALA A 632 -6.52 1.82 17.08
C ALA A 632 -5.82 1.29 15.79
N PRO A 633 -4.82 0.40 15.88
CA PRO A 633 -4.09 -0.05 17.10
C PRO A 633 -3.37 1.10 17.83
N PRO A 634 -3.46 1.27 19.17
CA PRO A 634 -2.53 2.15 19.90
C PRO A 634 -1.06 1.83 19.61
N LEU A 635 -0.18 2.79 19.90
CA LEU A 635 1.25 2.53 19.98
C LEU A 635 1.64 2.22 21.43
N VAL A 636 2.12 1.01 21.67
CA VAL A 636 2.67 0.56 22.95
C VAL A 636 4.18 0.36 22.80
N LEU A 637 4.93 0.56 23.88
CA LEU A 637 6.38 0.35 23.87
C LEU A 637 6.70 -1.13 24.06
N ASP A 638 7.34 -1.77 23.07
CA ASP A 638 7.76 -3.16 23.18
C ASP A 638 8.95 -3.33 24.16
N LYS A 639 9.21 -4.58 24.56
CA LYS A 639 10.34 -4.98 25.42
C LYS A 639 11.74 -4.73 24.83
N TRP A 640 11.82 -4.18 23.61
CA TRP A 640 13.03 -3.73 22.93
C TRP A 640 13.04 -2.21 22.73
N ASP A 641 12.17 -1.50 23.47
CA ASP A 641 11.97 -0.06 23.51
C ASP A 641 11.55 0.58 22.18
N LYS A 642 10.72 -0.10 21.39
CA LYS A 642 10.14 0.43 20.14
C LYS A 642 8.64 0.59 20.26
N TRP A 643 8.11 1.68 19.71
CA TRP A 643 6.68 1.81 19.47
C TRP A 643 6.22 0.75 18.47
N VAL A 644 5.36 -0.17 18.92
CA VAL A 644 4.70 -1.17 18.10
C VAL A 644 3.19 -0.94 18.10
N PRO A 645 2.50 -1.18 16.96
CA PRO A 645 1.05 -1.29 16.94
C PRO A 645 0.60 -2.45 17.83
N ASP A 646 -0.27 -2.19 18.80
CA ASP A 646 -0.83 -3.19 19.72
C ASP A 646 -2.37 -3.15 19.67
N THR A 647 -3.02 -4.26 20.03
CA THR A 647 -4.48 -4.38 20.12
C THR A 647 -5.03 -4.10 21.51
N SER A 648 -4.16 -3.84 22.50
CA SER A 648 -4.49 -3.72 23.93
C SER A 648 -5.63 -2.76 24.30
N LEU A 649 -5.90 -1.71 23.51
CA LEU A 649 -7.03 -0.80 23.75
C LEU A 649 -8.40 -1.52 23.76
N LEU A 650 -8.51 -2.69 23.13
CA LEU A 650 -9.68 -3.59 23.24
C LEU A 650 -9.92 -4.10 24.67
N TYR A 651 -8.86 -4.39 25.42
CA TYR A 651 -8.95 -4.88 26.80
C TYR A 651 -9.16 -3.76 27.82
N GLU A 652 -8.96 -2.51 27.40
CA GLU A 652 -9.19 -1.31 28.21
C GLU A 652 -10.60 -0.73 28.06
N VAL A 653 -11.47 -1.31 27.21
CA VAL A 653 -12.89 -0.92 27.13
C VAL A 653 -13.56 -1.09 28.50
N GLY A 654 -14.20 -0.01 28.97
CA GLY A 654 -14.80 0.10 30.30
C GLY A 654 -13.83 0.45 31.43
N ARG A 655 -12.53 0.67 31.13
CA ARG A 655 -11.50 1.06 32.11
C ARG A 655 -11.12 2.53 32.00
N GLU A 656 -10.52 3.04 33.07
CA GLU A 656 -9.85 4.33 33.11
C GLU A 656 -8.38 4.20 32.72
N VAL A 657 -7.95 5.01 31.75
CA VAL A 657 -6.57 5.06 31.25
C VAL A 657 -6.00 6.48 31.38
N HIS A 658 -4.69 6.58 31.54
CA HIS A 658 -3.98 7.86 31.38
C HIS A 658 -3.78 8.14 29.88
N LEU A 659 -4.15 9.33 29.40
CA LEU A 659 -3.98 9.69 27.99
C LEU A 659 -2.80 10.64 27.79
N LEU A 660 -1.82 10.20 27.01
CA LEU A 660 -0.75 11.04 26.45
C LEU A 660 -1.07 11.40 25.00
N VAL A 661 -0.88 12.65 24.64
CA VAL A 661 -1.13 13.18 23.28
C VAL A 661 0.10 13.91 22.74
N GLU A 662 0.32 13.85 21.43
CA GLU A 662 1.26 14.74 20.74
C GLU A 662 0.53 16.00 20.29
N ASP A 663 1.01 17.18 20.69
CA ASP A 663 0.61 18.48 20.14
C ASP A 663 1.88 19.27 19.76
N CYS A 664 1.97 19.73 18.52
CA CYS A 664 3.10 20.50 18.00
C CYS A 664 4.50 19.92 18.32
N HIS A 665 4.64 18.59 18.31
CA HIS A 665 5.83 17.81 18.70
C HIS A 665 6.20 17.82 20.20
N ALA A 666 5.38 18.45 21.04
CA ALA A 666 5.38 18.26 22.47
C ALA A 666 4.46 17.09 22.86
N LEU A 667 4.85 16.36 23.88
CA LEU A 667 4.01 15.42 24.59
C LEU A 667 3.26 16.15 25.71
N VAL A 668 1.93 16.01 25.73
CA VAL A 668 1.04 16.58 26.73
C VAL A 668 0.28 15.45 27.42
N TYR A 669 0.22 15.49 28.75
CA TYR A 669 -0.66 14.61 29.52
C TYR A 669 -2.06 15.24 29.56
N ALA A 670 -3.04 14.56 28.97
CA ALA A 670 -4.38 15.12 28.73
C ALA A 670 -5.41 14.80 29.84
N GLY A 671 -5.02 14.00 30.85
CA GLY A 671 -5.87 13.57 31.96
C GLY A 671 -6.17 12.07 31.99
N ILE A 672 -7.21 11.72 32.76
CA ILE A 672 -7.75 10.36 32.91
C ILE A 672 -8.99 10.23 32.02
N TYR A 673 -9.07 9.12 31.27
CA TYR A 673 -10.12 8.86 30.29
C TYR A 673 -10.74 7.48 30.48
N SER A 674 -12.07 7.39 30.49
CA SER A 674 -12.79 6.13 30.31
C SER A 674 -12.82 5.76 28.82
N VAL A 675 -12.48 4.52 28.48
CA VAL A 675 -12.48 4.01 27.11
C VAL A 675 -13.81 3.32 26.80
N HIS A 676 -14.53 3.81 25.80
CA HIS A 676 -15.80 3.27 25.31
C HIS A 676 -15.59 2.60 23.96
N SER A 677 -16.17 1.43 23.73
CA SER A 677 -16.20 0.84 22.38
C SER A 677 -17.26 1.55 21.54
N MET A 678 -16.91 1.99 20.34
CA MET A 678 -17.89 2.60 19.42
C MET A 678 -18.72 1.56 18.64
N ARG A 679 -18.38 0.26 18.75
CA ARG A 679 -19.08 -0.85 18.08
C ARG A 679 -20.58 -0.96 18.42
N SER A 680 -21.02 -0.37 19.53
CA SER A 680 -22.43 -0.34 19.96
C SER A 680 -23.16 0.96 19.63
N VAL A 681 -22.48 1.96 19.04
CA VAL A 681 -23.08 3.27 18.69
C VAL A 681 -23.74 3.23 17.31
N VAL A 682 -23.35 2.27 16.47
CA VAL A 682 -23.84 2.09 15.10
C VAL A 682 -24.31 0.65 14.93
N ASP A 683 -25.62 0.44 14.84
CA ASP A 683 -26.25 -0.85 14.56
C ASP A 683 -25.90 -1.35 13.14
N ARG A 684 -24.68 -1.89 13.01
CA ARG A 684 -24.12 -2.48 11.80
C ARG A 684 -23.33 -3.74 12.15
N PRO A 685 -23.20 -4.71 11.23
CA PRO A 685 -22.30 -5.84 11.43
C PRO A 685 -20.87 -5.38 11.73
N ALA A 686 -20.20 -6.04 12.68
CA ALA A 686 -18.87 -5.64 13.16
C ALA A 686 -17.74 -5.66 12.10
N TRP A 687 -18.01 -6.16 10.89
CA TRP A 687 -17.10 -6.11 9.73
C TRP A 687 -17.28 -4.85 8.85
N VAL A 688 -18.34 -4.06 9.07
CA VAL A 688 -18.54 -2.72 8.49
C VAL A 688 -17.97 -1.64 9.42
N GLN A 689 -17.94 -1.92 10.72
CA GLN A 689 -17.48 -1.12 11.88
C GLN A 689 -16.06 -0.50 11.88
N SER A 690 -15.46 -0.05 10.76
CA SER A 690 -14.01 0.26 10.73
C SER A 690 -13.46 1.26 9.70
N THR A 691 -14.27 2.15 9.10
CA THR A 691 -13.73 3.09 8.09
C THR A 691 -13.05 4.32 8.71
N VAL A 692 -11.86 4.69 8.21
CA VAL A 692 -11.14 5.91 8.65
C VAL A 692 -11.92 7.15 8.19
N PRO A 693 -12.24 8.11 9.09
CA PRO A 693 -12.84 9.38 8.69
C PRO A 693 -11.94 10.19 7.74
N SER A 694 -12.54 10.84 6.74
CA SER A 694 -11.80 11.46 5.63
C SER A 694 -10.84 12.61 6.00
N ASP A 695 -10.94 13.16 7.21
CA ASP A 695 -10.02 14.17 7.76
C ASP A 695 -8.86 13.58 8.57
N VAL A 696 -8.95 12.32 9.02
CA VAL A 696 -7.81 11.57 9.54
C VAL A 696 -6.97 11.13 8.34
N SER A 697 -5.96 11.94 7.99
CA SER A 697 -5.20 11.73 6.75
C SER A 697 -4.61 10.33 6.65
N THR A 698 -4.65 9.71 5.47
CA THR A 698 -4.05 8.38 5.24
C THR A 698 -2.56 8.37 5.59
N ALA A 699 -1.87 9.50 5.47
CA ALA A 699 -0.48 9.66 5.90
C ALA A 699 -0.33 9.48 7.43
N ALA A 700 -1.22 10.05 8.23
CA ALA A 700 -1.23 9.83 9.68
C ALA A 700 -1.46 8.37 10.02
N VAL A 701 -2.40 7.68 9.35
CA VAL A 701 -2.63 6.24 9.55
C VAL A 701 -1.41 5.39 9.14
N LEU A 702 -0.71 5.76 8.05
CA LEU A 702 0.51 5.09 7.59
C LEU A 702 1.72 5.31 8.53
N ASP A 703 1.91 6.51 9.09
CA ASP A 703 2.87 6.77 10.17
C ASP A 703 2.52 5.92 11.40
N ALA A 704 1.25 5.95 11.78
CA ALA A 704 0.73 5.29 12.96
C ALA A 704 0.78 3.75 12.90
N MET A 705 0.75 3.15 11.70
CA MET A 705 1.02 1.73 11.46
C MET A 705 2.51 1.37 11.38
N GLY A 706 3.43 2.35 11.47
CA GLY A 706 4.87 2.15 11.25
C GLY A 706 5.25 1.87 9.78
N LEU A 707 4.34 2.10 8.83
CA LEU A 707 4.56 1.87 7.39
C LEU A 707 5.37 2.99 6.75
N ARG A 708 5.31 4.21 7.29
CA ARG A 708 6.26 5.30 6.97
C ARG A 708 7.56 5.12 7.75
N ARG A 709 8.70 5.08 7.04
CA ARG A 709 10.02 5.23 7.67
C ARG A 709 10.42 6.71 7.73
N ARG A 710 10.59 7.25 8.93
CA ARG A 710 11.24 8.57 9.12
C ARG A 710 12.56 8.61 8.35
N GLY A 711 12.71 9.59 7.45
CA GLY A 711 13.89 9.80 6.62
C GLY A 711 13.87 9.19 5.21
N SER A 712 12.95 8.27 4.87
CA SER A 712 12.90 7.73 3.51
C SER A 712 12.20 8.68 2.53
N LYS A 713 12.96 9.43 1.72
CA LYS A 713 12.44 10.17 0.54
C LYS A 713 12.02 9.24 -0.64
N GLY A 714 11.64 7.99 -0.34
CA GLY A 714 11.09 7.06 -1.33
C GLY A 714 9.63 7.40 -1.64
N ALA A 715 9.17 7.10 -2.85
CA ALA A 715 7.84 7.49 -3.32
C ALA A 715 6.71 6.94 -2.42
N PRO A 716 5.61 7.70 -2.20
CA PRO A 716 4.42 7.24 -1.49
C PRO A 716 3.85 5.93 -2.05
N GLU A 717 4.05 5.70 -3.36
CA GLU A 717 3.68 4.52 -4.13
C GLU A 717 4.10 3.19 -3.47
N ILE A 718 5.28 3.12 -2.85
CA ILE A 718 5.77 1.91 -2.13
C ILE A 718 5.01 1.71 -0.80
N GLN A 719 4.50 2.78 -0.20
CA GLN A 719 3.68 2.73 1.02
C GLN A 719 2.23 2.37 0.67
N TYR A 720 1.70 2.87 -0.44
CA TYR A 720 0.39 2.47 -0.99
C TYR A 720 0.36 1.02 -1.47
N ALA A 721 1.43 0.50 -2.05
CA ALA A 721 1.54 -0.93 -2.37
C ALA A 721 1.35 -1.79 -1.12
N ARG A 722 2.14 -1.52 -0.07
CA ARG A 722 2.02 -2.21 1.23
C ARG A 722 0.67 -2.03 1.92
N LEU A 723 0.03 -0.88 1.74
CA LEU A 723 -1.32 -0.64 2.25
C LEU A 723 -2.34 -1.52 1.53
N ARG A 724 -2.21 -1.68 0.20
CA ARG A 724 -3.05 -2.55 -0.62
C ARG A 724 -2.78 -4.05 -0.38
N ASP A 725 -1.53 -4.41 -0.08
CA ASP A 725 -1.15 -5.77 0.34
C ASP A 725 -1.82 -6.17 1.67
N LEU A 726 -2.07 -5.21 2.57
CA LEU A 726 -2.69 -5.41 3.88
C LEU A 726 -4.21 -5.21 3.87
N TYR A 727 -4.72 -4.34 3.01
CA TYR A 727 -6.12 -3.98 2.87
C TYR A 727 -6.48 -3.97 1.36
N PRO A 728 -7.12 -5.02 0.82
CA PRO A 728 -7.40 -5.12 -0.62
C PRO A 728 -8.29 -4.00 -1.17
N ASP A 729 -9.16 -3.44 -0.33
CA ASP A 729 -9.99 -2.25 -0.62
C ASP A 729 -9.18 -0.93 -0.61
N SER A 730 -7.88 -0.99 -0.28
CA SER A 730 -6.98 0.15 -0.05
C SER A 730 -7.41 1.07 1.11
N VAL A 731 -8.37 0.66 1.94
CA VAL A 731 -8.89 1.44 3.08
C VAL A 731 -8.39 0.79 4.38
N PRO A 732 -7.42 1.39 5.10
CA PRO A 732 -6.97 0.83 6.36
C PRO A 732 -8.12 0.77 7.35
N ARG A 733 -8.47 -0.44 7.77
CA ARG A 733 -9.52 -0.67 8.75
C ARG A 733 -8.95 -0.41 10.14
N VAL A 734 -9.49 0.61 10.80
CA VAL A 734 -9.14 1.02 12.16
C VAL A 734 -10.36 0.86 13.06
N GLU A 735 -10.14 0.44 14.30
CA GLU A 735 -11.22 0.41 15.28
C GLU A 735 -11.30 1.75 16.02
N CYS A 736 -12.53 2.26 16.18
CA CYS A 736 -12.82 3.54 16.80
C CYS A 736 -13.22 3.35 18.28
N PHE A 737 -12.61 4.13 19.16
CA PHE A 737 -12.86 4.14 20.60
C PHE A 737 -13.25 5.53 21.05
N GLY A 738 -14.30 5.63 21.87
CA GLY A 738 -14.69 6.85 22.54
C GLY A 738 -13.83 7.06 23.77
N LEU A 739 -13.06 8.14 23.82
CA LEU A 739 -12.24 8.51 24.97
C LEU A 739 -12.97 9.62 25.73
N GLN A 740 -13.72 9.22 26.76
CA GLN A 740 -14.40 10.15 27.65
C GLN A 740 -13.43 10.62 28.73
N CYS A 741 -12.98 11.87 28.73
CA CYS A 741 -12.29 12.42 29.89
C CYS A 741 -13.19 12.35 31.13
N VAL A 742 -12.71 11.72 32.20
CA VAL A 742 -13.41 11.56 33.50
C VAL A 742 -12.74 12.35 34.62
N GLY A 743 -11.47 12.71 34.46
CA GLY A 743 -10.74 13.51 35.44
C GLY A 743 -9.35 13.94 34.96
N PHE A 744 -8.58 14.53 35.86
CA PHE A 744 -7.22 14.97 35.61
C PHE A 744 -6.39 14.74 36.87
N ASP A 745 -5.27 14.03 36.74
CA ASP A 745 -4.35 13.78 37.87
C ASP A 745 -3.35 14.94 37.95
N GLU A 746 -3.65 15.92 38.80
CA GLU A 746 -2.81 17.12 38.93
C GLU A 746 -1.47 16.82 39.61
N GLU A 747 -1.41 15.83 40.52
CA GLU A 747 -0.15 15.43 41.16
C GLU A 747 0.79 14.73 40.16
N LEU A 748 0.28 13.76 39.38
CA LEU A 748 1.03 13.10 38.32
C LEU A 748 1.45 14.12 37.25
N TYR A 749 0.57 15.03 36.85
CA TYR A 749 0.91 16.09 35.91
C TYR A 749 2.05 16.98 36.42
N ASP A 750 2.00 17.40 37.68
CA ASP A 750 3.03 18.23 38.29
C ASP A 750 4.37 17.49 38.43
N VAL A 751 4.35 16.18 38.75
CA VAL A 751 5.53 15.31 38.73
C VAL A 751 6.14 15.21 37.33
N LEU A 752 5.35 14.87 36.31
CA LEU A 752 5.81 14.74 34.93
C LEU A 752 6.38 16.07 34.39
N ARG A 753 5.83 17.22 34.81
CA ARG A 753 6.29 18.56 34.43
C ARG A 753 7.58 19.01 35.15
N ARG A 754 7.94 18.43 36.31
CA ARG A 754 9.15 18.78 37.07
C ARG A 754 10.40 18.22 36.39
N THR A 755 11.01 19.03 35.52
CA THR A 755 12.19 18.67 34.68
C THR A 755 13.42 18.09 35.41
N ASP A 756 13.43 18.06 36.74
CA ASP A 756 14.51 17.50 37.55
C ASP A 756 14.60 15.97 37.45
N TRP A 757 13.48 15.23 37.26
CA TRP A 757 13.53 13.77 37.06
C TRP A 757 14.39 13.37 35.85
N ARG A 758 14.45 14.23 34.83
CA ARG A 758 15.34 14.05 33.66
C ARG A 758 16.82 14.22 34.00
N LYS A 759 17.15 15.10 34.95
CA LYS A 759 18.54 15.39 35.33
C LYS A 759 19.14 14.19 36.05
N ASP A 760 18.43 13.65 37.03
CA ASP A 760 18.90 12.55 37.86
C ASP A 760 19.07 11.25 37.03
N ASN A 761 18.08 10.92 36.19
CA ASN A 761 18.17 9.77 35.27
C ASN A 761 19.32 9.92 34.25
N HIS A 762 19.52 11.11 33.67
CA HIS A 762 20.57 11.34 32.69
C HIS A 762 21.99 11.34 33.32
N ILE A 763 22.12 11.59 34.63
CA ILE A 763 23.38 11.45 35.36
C ILE A 763 23.77 9.97 35.47
N ASP A 764 22.90 9.09 35.95
CA ASP A 764 23.24 7.65 36.09
C ASP A 764 23.40 6.97 34.72
N ALA A 765 22.56 7.28 33.73
CA ALA A 765 22.74 6.77 32.36
C ALA A 765 24.12 7.12 31.77
N SER A 766 24.63 8.32 32.07
CA SER A 766 25.98 8.75 31.67
C SER A 766 27.07 7.96 32.41
N GLN A 767 26.95 7.84 33.74
CA GLN A 767 27.91 7.07 34.55
C GLN A 767 27.96 5.59 34.15
N ARG A 768 26.81 4.96 33.82
CA ARG A 768 26.76 3.57 33.33
C ARG A 768 27.52 3.42 32.01
N ARG A 769 27.36 4.33 31.05
CA ARG A 769 28.13 4.33 29.78
C ARG A 769 29.64 4.52 30.00
N GLU A 770 30.04 5.38 30.93
CA GLU A 770 31.45 5.62 31.23
C GLU A 770 32.11 4.39 31.90
N LYS A 771 31.41 3.76 32.85
CA LYS A 771 31.84 2.50 33.49
C LYS A 771 32.06 1.38 32.47
N PHE A 772 31.18 1.24 31.46
CA PHE A 772 31.34 0.25 30.39
C PHE A 772 32.50 0.56 29.42
N THR A 773 32.64 1.81 28.97
CA THR A 773 33.68 2.18 27.99
C THR A 773 35.09 2.13 28.56
N ASN A 774 35.28 2.41 29.86
CA ASN A 774 36.58 2.26 30.52
C ASN A 774 36.96 0.79 30.77
N LYS A 775 35.98 -0.09 31.04
CA LYS A 775 36.21 -1.54 31.20
C LYS A 775 36.69 -2.21 29.90
N SER A 776 36.33 -1.66 28.74
CA SER A 776 36.82 -2.09 27.42
C SER A 776 38.32 -1.81 27.19
N LYS A 777 38.78 -0.59 27.52
CA LYS A 777 40.13 -0.11 27.17
C LYS A 777 41.25 -0.87 27.89
N ASN A 778 41.02 -1.31 29.13
CA ASN A 778 42.05 -2.00 29.92
C ASN A 778 42.34 -3.45 29.49
N LYS A 779 41.48 -4.11 28.73
CA LYS A 779 41.67 -5.54 28.36
C LYS A 779 42.55 -5.77 27.13
N LYS A 780 43.11 -4.72 26.52
CA LYS A 780 43.91 -4.79 25.26
C LYS A 780 45.41 -4.49 25.42
N ARG A 781 45.94 -4.51 26.65
CA ARG A 781 47.37 -4.32 26.97
C ARG A 781 47.92 -5.41 27.90
N LYS A 782 48.12 -6.61 27.35
CA LYS A 782 49.04 -7.68 27.83
C LYS A 782 49.15 -8.78 26.76
N HIS A 783 50.27 -9.49 26.76
CA HIS A 783 50.68 -10.52 25.79
C HIS A 783 50.94 -10.05 24.35
N SER A 784 52.23 -9.84 24.06
CA SER A 784 52.85 -10.12 22.76
C SER A 784 54.22 -10.74 23.08
N PRO A 785 54.43 -12.04 22.87
CA PRO A 785 55.69 -12.68 23.21
C PRO A 785 56.79 -12.29 22.21
N ALA A 786 58.03 -12.26 22.68
CA ALA A 786 59.19 -12.02 21.82
C ALA A 786 59.39 -13.17 20.82
N ARG A 787 59.91 -12.85 19.63
CA ARG A 787 60.50 -13.83 18.72
C ARG A 787 61.83 -13.31 18.20
N THR A 788 62.84 -14.16 18.24
CA THR A 788 64.26 -13.82 18.03
C THR A 788 64.69 -13.95 16.58
N GLY A 789 65.47 -12.97 16.11
CA GLY A 789 66.59 -13.13 15.16
C GLY A 789 66.30 -13.57 13.72
N VAL A 790 66.90 -12.86 12.76
CA VAL A 790 68.04 -13.33 11.94
C VAL A 790 68.49 -12.17 11.05
N ASP A 791 69.79 -11.88 11.06
CA ASP A 791 70.42 -10.89 10.17
C ASP A 791 70.67 -11.47 8.77
N VAL A 792 70.39 -10.69 7.73
CA VAL A 792 70.96 -10.89 6.37
C VAL A 792 71.21 -9.53 5.72
N ASP A 793 72.44 -9.30 5.26
CA ASP A 793 72.84 -8.13 4.47
C ASP A 793 72.06 -7.98 3.15
N ARG A 794 71.81 -6.73 2.73
CA ARG A 794 72.45 -6.13 1.53
C ARG A 794 71.88 -4.76 1.11
N GLY A 795 72.78 -3.86 0.70
CA GLY A 795 72.61 -3.12 -0.56
C GLY A 795 72.23 -1.63 -0.49
N ASN A 796 73.23 -0.76 -0.67
CA ASN A 796 73.02 0.52 -1.37
C ASN A 796 72.58 0.25 -2.82
N VAL A 797 71.75 1.15 -3.38
CA VAL A 797 71.91 1.75 -4.73
C VAL A 797 71.19 3.11 -4.72
N ASP A 798 71.81 4.14 -5.30
CA ASP A 798 71.25 5.48 -5.50
C ASP A 798 70.20 5.53 -6.63
N GLY A 799 69.22 6.46 -6.56
CA GLY A 799 68.02 6.42 -7.44
C GLY A 799 67.29 7.77 -7.62
N ASN A 800 68.01 8.74 -8.17
CA ASN A 800 67.65 10.06 -8.70
C ASN A 800 66.18 10.41 -9.11
N GLU A 801 65.85 11.71 -9.03
CA GLU A 801 64.90 12.47 -9.91
C GLU A 801 63.37 12.12 -9.93
N ASP A 802 62.41 13.03 -10.18
CA ASP A 802 62.43 14.51 -10.36
C ASP A 802 61.05 15.18 -10.04
N ALA A 803 61.03 16.51 -10.02
CA ALA A 803 59.97 17.40 -10.53
C ALA A 803 58.61 17.58 -9.79
N ARG A 804 58.51 18.76 -9.14
CA ARG A 804 57.39 19.74 -9.23
C ARG A 804 56.02 19.43 -8.54
N ALA A 805 55.18 20.43 -8.22
CA ALA A 805 55.40 21.83 -7.79
C ALA A 805 54.09 22.50 -7.28
N GLY A 806 54.08 22.95 -6.01
CA GLY A 806 53.10 23.92 -5.48
C GLY A 806 51.65 23.42 -5.32
N LYS A 807 50.71 24.21 -4.77
CA LYS A 807 50.81 25.55 -4.15
C LYS A 807 50.08 25.59 -2.79
N LYS A 808 50.59 26.39 -1.86
CA LYS A 808 49.95 26.68 -0.55
C LYS A 808 48.79 27.67 -0.73
N GLY A 809 47.67 27.46 -0.02
CA GLY A 809 46.43 28.23 -0.20
C GLY A 809 45.72 28.68 1.10
N LYS A 810 46.46 29.06 2.16
CA LYS A 810 45.83 29.60 3.39
C LYS A 810 45.17 30.96 3.12
N LYS A 811 43.89 31.14 3.50
CA LYS A 811 43.40 32.43 4.01
C LYS A 811 42.15 32.28 4.88
N LYS A 812 42.25 32.75 6.13
CA LYS A 812 41.08 33.08 6.96
C LYS A 812 40.47 34.39 6.42
N LYS A 813 39.15 34.53 6.49
CA LYS A 813 38.57 35.75 7.08
C LYS A 813 37.24 35.46 7.77
N LYS A 814 36.96 36.28 8.77
CA LYS A 814 35.80 36.29 9.66
C LYS A 814 35.34 37.74 9.71
N ILE A 815 34.04 38.01 9.68
CA ILE A 815 33.31 39.12 10.33
C ILE A 815 31.88 39.18 9.75
N ARG A 816 30.95 39.66 10.58
CA ARG A 816 29.53 39.89 10.28
C ARG A 816 29.35 40.91 9.13
N HIS A 817 28.18 40.90 8.51
CA HIS A 817 27.23 41.95 8.89
C HIS A 817 25.90 41.33 9.31
#